data_AF-A0A1Q9LL69-F1
#
_entry.id   AF-A0A1Q9LL69-F1
#
_cell.length_a   1.000
_cell.length_b   1.000
_cell.length_c   1.000
_cell.angle_alpha   90.00
_cell.angle_beta   90.00
_cell.angle_gamma   90.00
#
_symmetry.space_group_name_H-M   'P 1'
#
loop_
_entity.id
_entity.type
_entity.pdbx_description
1 polymer ?
#
loop_
_entity_poly.entity_id
_entity_poly.type
_entity_poly.pdbx_seq_one_letter_code
_entity_poly.pdbx_strand_id
1 'polypeptide(L)'
;MAWELGLVHDAGKARCAWQEGLLAAGTSGGRVGVPHKEVGASFIAPRAGVAAMAVLGHHGGLHSRSWLLRLLRDSDSEDVGEVMARFFEVVPEAACLDSGVSPVPSGWGKDPLVWEMGVRMVFSALVDADHLDTAAHFEGLDTVRVAAQVDMGVLRDRFEGARSERFSGVVPSLVNEIRSSLYARVVGAAGGGRGIYRLPAPTGSGKTVSSAGFALHHAARHRMSRVVVAVPFTTITSQNAQVYRDLLGPEVVLEHHSNAEFDGRDLRLAAENWDAPFVVTTTVQLFDSLFGRKPARSRKLHRLANAVIVLDEVQALPLSLLGPILDGLRLLCRHFGATVLLASATQPPFERLAVWKSLDVVELGGDAVALSTGLRRAAYEWRLDPRPTTDQIAAEAAEVGQALVVVNTVPQARAMVRAVAAVAAASATVLHLSTRMVPVHRDRVLAQACDLVKSGDPVLLVSTQLVEAGVDVDFPVVFRALAPAESLQQAAGRANREGRRSGLGRVVVFDAEGTTIPAFYRAGVAKTLAFFGPGKADPGDPQVLARYYASLYSALNVDADPRAVEIQRNRGALDYLAVAEGPVTGLGDADRPLRDSRLAFRMIDEDQVTVVVTDYDNNDEVRECLRRVRAGDGPLGALVRRMRPYMLSLPRSVASRPEVASLLRPVVAGQRDLWEWVGHYDQLVGLDDGDTSEETVW
;
A
#
# COMPACT_ATOMS: atom_id res chain seq x y z
N MET A 1 -11.70 -14.60 -23.87
CA MET A 1 -10.72 -13.49 -23.99
C MET A 1 -9.29 -13.81 -23.51
N ALA A 2 -8.98 -13.88 -22.20
CA ALA A 2 -7.57 -13.99 -21.77
C ALA A 2 -6.88 -15.24 -22.31
N TRP A 3 -7.58 -16.38 -22.30
CA TRP A 3 -7.14 -17.63 -22.93
C TRP A 3 -6.84 -17.45 -24.43
N GLU A 4 -7.75 -16.84 -25.19
CA GLU A 4 -7.59 -16.62 -26.65
C GLU A 4 -6.39 -15.71 -26.97
N LEU A 5 -6.18 -14.64 -26.18
CA LEU A 5 -5.00 -13.79 -26.33
C LEU A 5 -3.71 -14.51 -25.93
N GLY A 6 -3.78 -15.36 -24.90
CA GLY A 6 -2.67 -16.22 -24.49
C GLY A 6 -2.26 -17.21 -25.57
N LEU A 7 -3.21 -17.79 -26.32
CA LEU A 7 -2.88 -18.73 -27.40
C LEU A 7 -1.99 -18.14 -28.49
N VAL A 8 -2.13 -16.84 -28.78
CA VAL A 8 -1.39 -16.19 -29.88
C VAL A 8 -0.28 -15.27 -29.40
N HIS A 9 -0.05 -15.15 -28.09
CA HIS A 9 0.80 -14.09 -27.54
C HIS A 9 2.26 -14.16 -28.05
N ASP A 10 2.69 -15.37 -28.38
CA ASP A 10 4.04 -15.74 -28.80
C ASP A 10 4.12 -16.22 -30.26
N ALA A 11 3.09 -15.99 -31.07
CA ALA A 11 2.99 -16.54 -32.42
C ALA A 11 4.18 -16.19 -33.33
N GLY A 12 4.83 -15.04 -33.13
CA GLY A 12 6.01 -14.66 -33.92
C GLY A 12 7.25 -15.51 -33.63
N LYS A 13 7.25 -16.38 -32.61
CA LYS A 13 8.29 -17.40 -32.43
C LYS A 13 8.30 -18.41 -33.57
N ALA A 14 7.21 -18.55 -34.35
CA ALA A 14 7.15 -19.37 -35.55
C ALA A 14 7.91 -18.78 -36.77
N ARG A 15 8.48 -17.57 -36.66
CA ARG A 15 9.35 -17.00 -37.69
C ARG A 15 10.62 -17.83 -37.85
N CYS A 16 11.05 -18.08 -39.09
CA CYS A 16 12.32 -18.76 -39.37
C CYS A 16 13.50 -18.07 -38.69
N ALA A 17 13.60 -16.73 -38.80
CA ALA A 17 14.66 -15.96 -38.15
C ALA A 17 14.67 -16.10 -36.62
N TRP A 18 13.50 -16.30 -35.99
CA TRP A 18 13.43 -16.53 -34.54
C TRP A 18 13.91 -17.95 -34.18
N GLN A 19 13.49 -18.97 -34.95
CA GLN A 19 13.93 -20.36 -34.76
C GLN A 19 15.44 -20.53 -34.99
N GLU A 20 15.99 -19.91 -36.04
CA GLU A 20 17.43 -19.86 -36.29
C GLU A 20 18.19 -19.19 -35.13
N GLY A 21 17.67 -18.07 -34.64
CA GLY A 21 18.22 -17.38 -33.47
C GLY A 21 18.12 -18.21 -32.19
N LEU A 22 17.08 -19.04 -32.03
CA LEU A 22 16.95 -19.96 -30.90
C LEU A 22 18.00 -21.08 -30.95
N LEU A 23 18.23 -21.68 -32.11
CA LEU A 23 19.29 -22.69 -32.30
C LEU A 23 20.68 -22.11 -32.00
N ALA A 24 20.94 -20.89 -32.46
CA ALA A 24 22.17 -20.17 -32.16
C ALA A 24 22.31 -19.87 -30.66
N ALA A 25 21.22 -19.42 -30.01
CA ALA A 25 21.18 -19.15 -28.57
C ALA A 25 21.40 -20.41 -27.73
N GLY A 26 20.82 -21.55 -28.12
CA GLY A 26 21.02 -22.83 -27.44
C GLY A 26 22.47 -23.32 -27.46
N THR A 27 23.24 -22.92 -28.47
CA THR A 27 24.67 -23.28 -28.58
C THR A 27 25.60 -22.29 -27.88
N SER A 28 25.25 -20.99 -27.91
CA SER A 28 26.12 -19.90 -27.44
C SER A 28 25.75 -19.31 -26.07
N GLY A 29 24.59 -19.68 -25.50
CA GLY A 29 24.08 -19.11 -24.26
C GLY A 29 23.54 -17.67 -24.40
N GLY A 30 23.24 -17.22 -25.63
CA GLY A 30 22.80 -15.85 -25.95
C GLY A 30 21.28 -15.63 -25.93
N ARG A 31 20.83 -14.41 -26.27
CA ARG A 31 19.41 -14.07 -26.49
C ARG A 31 19.09 -14.12 -27.99
N VAL A 32 17.87 -14.55 -28.35
CA VAL A 32 17.41 -14.58 -29.75
C VAL A 32 17.39 -13.19 -30.39
N GLY A 33 16.99 -12.15 -29.65
CA GLY A 33 17.05 -10.76 -30.12
C GLY A 33 16.06 -10.37 -31.24
N VAL A 34 15.25 -11.31 -31.73
CA VAL A 34 14.24 -11.08 -32.77
C VAL A 34 12.88 -10.71 -32.14
N PRO A 35 12.25 -9.57 -32.53
CA PRO A 35 10.89 -9.23 -32.14
C PRO A 35 9.87 -10.29 -32.63
N HIS A 36 9.01 -10.75 -31.73
CA HIS A 36 8.06 -11.86 -31.98
C HIS A 36 6.61 -11.56 -31.55
N LYS A 37 6.42 -10.69 -30.57
CA LYS A 37 5.11 -10.35 -30.00
C LYS A 37 4.19 -9.56 -30.96
N GLU A 38 4.77 -8.92 -31.98
CA GLU A 38 4.04 -8.09 -32.94
C GLU A 38 3.10 -8.94 -33.81
N VAL A 39 3.52 -10.15 -34.19
CA VAL A 39 2.75 -11.05 -35.07
C VAL A 39 1.41 -11.42 -34.44
N GLY A 40 1.43 -11.92 -33.20
CA GLY A 40 0.21 -12.31 -32.48
C GLY A 40 -0.72 -11.14 -32.23
N ALA A 41 -0.16 -9.98 -31.86
CA ALA A 41 -0.92 -8.75 -31.66
C ALA A 41 -1.61 -8.29 -32.96
N SER A 42 -0.89 -8.29 -34.08
CA SER A 42 -1.42 -7.90 -35.39
C SER A 42 -2.49 -8.86 -35.90
N PHE A 43 -2.31 -10.18 -35.70
CA PHE A 43 -3.30 -11.19 -36.06
C PHE A 43 -4.62 -11.01 -35.29
N ILE A 44 -4.56 -10.77 -33.98
CA ILE A 44 -5.77 -10.75 -33.14
C ILE A 44 -6.42 -9.37 -33.05
N ALA A 45 -5.71 -8.29 -33.35
CA ALA A 45 -6.21 -6.91 -33.23
C ALA A 45 -7.53 -6.62 -33.99
N PRO A 46 -7.78 -7.13 -35.21
CA PRO A 46 -9.06 -6.94 -35.88
C PRO A 46 -10.26 -7.48 -35.08
N ARG A 47 -10.05 -8.52 -34.25
CA ARG A 47 -11.09 -9.17 -33.45
C ARG A 47 -11.12 -8.69 -32.01
N ALA A 48 -9.96 -8.54 -31.38
CA ALA A 48 -9.81 -8.13 -29.97
C ALA A 48 -9.73 -6.61 -29.78
N GLY A 49 -9.60 -5.85 -30.87
CA GLY A 49 -9.38 -4.42 -30.83
C GLY A 49 -8.17 -4.05 -29.98
N VAL A 50 -8.35 -3.09 -29.08
CA VAL A 50 -7.28 -2.58 -28.22
C VAL A 50 -6.87 -3.58 -27.11
N ALA A 51 -7.60 -4.68 -26.91
CA ALA A 51 -7.16 -5.76 -26.01
C ALA A 51 -5.91 -6.50 -26.53
N ALA A 52 -5.59 -6.37 -27.83
CA ALA A 52 -4.32 -6.83 -28.40
C ALA A 52 -3.08 -6.18 -27.73
N MET A 53 -3.24 -5.04 -27.03
CA MET A 53 -2.17 -4.49 -26.19
C MET A 53 -1.70 -5.45 -25.09
N ALA A 54 -2.56 -6.35 -24.61
CA ALA A 54 -2.16 -7.35 -23.62
C ALA A 54 -1.12 -8.33 -24.20
N VAL A 55 -1.34 -8.78 -25.44
CA VAL A 55 -0.35 -9.58 -26.20
C VAL A 55 0.91 -8.76 -26.41
N LEU A 56 0.80 -7.56 -26.96
CA LEU A 56 1.97 -6.76 -27.31
C LEU A 56 2.80 -6.30 -26.09
N GLY A 57 2.16 -6.21 -24.93
CA GLY A 57 2.73 -5.78 -23.68
C GLY A 57 3.26 -6.89 -22.78
N HIS A 58 3.10 -8.19 -23.08
CA HIS A 58 3.34 -9.27 -22.11
C HIS A 58 4.76 -9.27 -21.50
N HIS A 59 5.79 -8.85 -22.24
CA HIS A 59 7.13 -8.59 -21.67
C HIS A 59 7.42 -7.13 -21.32
N GLY A 60 6.91 -6.16 -22.09
CA GLY A 60 7.28 -4.73 -21.98
C GLY A 60 6.36 -3.88 -21.10
N GLY A 61 5.21 -4.43 -20.72
CA GLY A 61 4.07 -3.78 -20.08
C GLY A 61 3.10 -3.13 -21.06
N LEU A 62 1.89 -2.84 -20.59
CA LEU A 62 0.85 -2.11 -21.33
C LEU A 62 1.31 -0.70 -21.71
N HIS A 63 1.03 -0.26 -22.94
CA HIS A 63 1.48 1.03 -23.46
C HIS A 63 0.31 2.00 -23.67
N SER A 64 -0.03 2.32 -24.92
CA SER A 64 -1.11 3.23 -25.27
C SER A 64 -1.81 2.76 -26.53
N ARG A 65 -3.10 3.11 -26.66
CA ARG A 65 -3.87 2.84 -27.89
C ARG A 65 -3.21 3.40 -29.14
N SER A 66 -2.66 4.61 -29.07
CA SER A 66 -1.97 5.27 -30.19
C SER A 66 -0.75 4.47 -30.66
N TRP A 67 0.00 3.89 -29.73
CA TRP A 67 1.15 3.07 -30.05
C TRP A 67 0.76 1.76 -30.73
N LEU A 68 -0.29 1.07 -30.24
CA LEU A 68 -0.83 -0.11 -30.92
C LEU A 68 -1.24 0.22 -32.36
N LEU A 69 -2.00 1.31 -32.57
CA LEU A 69 -2.47 1.69 -33.90
C LEU A 69 -1.33 2.04 -34.87
N ARG A 70 -0.23 2.61 -34.38
CA ARG A 70 0.97 2.85 -35.20
C ARG A 70 1.62 1.53 -35.60
N LEU A 71 1.85 0.62 -34.65
CA LEU A 71 2.43 -0.69 -34.93
C LEU A 71 1.62 -1.46 -35.98
N LEU A 72 0.29 -1.47 -35.85
CA LEU A 72 -0.61 -2.15 -36.81
C LEU A 72 -0.56 -1.57 -38.22
N ARG A 73 -0.18 -0.29 -38.38
CA ARG A 73 0.00 0.34 -39.71
C ARG A 73 1.35 -0.01 -40.32
N ASP A 74 2.38 -0.14 -39.49
CA ASP A 74 3.76 -0.39 -39.92
C ASP A 74 4.04 -1.90 -40.10
N SER A 75 3.10 -2.77 -39.72
CA SER A 75 3.22 -4.24 -39.87
C SER A 75 2.93 -4.66 -41.31
N ASP A 76 3.91 -5.23 -42.00
CA ASP A 76 3.72 -5.80 -43.34
C ASP A 76 2.82 -7.05 -43.27
N SER A 77 1.71 -7.07 -44.02
CA SER A 77 0.67 -8.10 -43.90
C SER A 77 1.05 -9.45 -44.50
N GLU A 78 2.00 -9.48 -45.45
CA GLU A 78 2.39 -10.71 -46.16
C GLU A 78 3.17 -11.70 -45.27
N ASP A 79 4.00 -11.22 -44.33
CA ASP A 79 4.77 -12.09 -43.39
C ASP A 79 3.89 -12.66 -42.26
N VAL A 80 2.85 -11.93 -41.82
CA VAL A 80 1.99 -12.38 -40.71
C VAL A 80 1.20 -13.64 -41.07
N GLY A 81 0.65 -13.72 -42.29
CA GLY A 81 -0.13 -14.88 -42.74
C GLY A 81 0.67 -16.18 -42.79
N GLU A 82 1.88 -16.13 -43.35
CA GLU A 82 2.77 -17.29 -43.45
C GLU A 82 3.24 -17.77 -42.08
N VAL A 83 3.64 -16.83 -41.20
CA VAL A 83 4.04 -17.15 -39.82
C VAL A 83 2.88 -17.75 -39.03
N MET A 84 1.65 -17.22 -39.17
CA MET A 84 0.48 -17.77 -38.51
C MET A 84 0.10 -19.16 -39.03
N ALA A 85 0.25 -19.43 -40.33
CA ALA A 85 0.02 -20.76 -40.90
C ALA A 85 0.96 -21.80 -40.25
N ARG A 86 2.27 -21.49 -40.15
CA ARG A 86 3.24 -22.34 -39.43
C ARG A 86 2.90 -22.46 -37.95
N PHE A 87 2.49 -21.36 -37.32
CA PHE A 87 2.10 -21.37 -35.91
C PHE A 87 0.92 -22.33 -35.66
N PHE A 88 -0.08 -22.36 -36.54
CA PHE A 88 -1.23 -23.27 -36.42
C PHE A 88 -0.87 -24.74 -36.66
N GLU A 89 0.21 -25.05 -37.37
CA GLU A 89 0.70 -26.44 -37.46
C GLU A 89 1.25 -26.93 -36.10
N VAL A 90 1.84 -26.02 -35.32
CA VAL A 90 2.42 -26.32 -33.99
C VAL A 90 1.38 -26.20 -32.88
N VAL A 91 0.47 -25.23 -32.97
CA VAL A 91 -0.58 -24.93 -31.98
C VAL A 91 -1.95 -24.95 -32.70
N PRO A 92 -2.45 -26.15 -33.08
CA PRO A 92 -3.66 -26.28 -33.90
C PRO A 92 -4.92 -25.73 -33.24
N GLU A 93 -4.99 -25.72 -31.91
CA GLU A 93 -6.09 -25.13 -31.16
C GLU A 93 -6.23 -23.62 -31.38
N ALA A 94 -5.17 -22.90 -31.75
CA ALA A 94 -5.22 -21.47 -32.06
C ALA A 94 -5.88 -21.17 -33.42
N ALA A 95 -5.99 -22.16 -34.32
CA ALA A 95 -6.59 -21.98 -35.65
C ALA A 95 -8.07 -21.55 -35.58
N CYS A 96 -8.77 -21.91 -34.50
CA CYS A 96 -10.16 -21.50 -34.29
C CYS A 96 -10.32 -19.97 -34.19
N LEU A 97 -9.23 -19.26 -33.86
CA LEU A 97 -9.24 -17.81 -33.75
C LEU A 97 -9.27 -17.13 -35.11
N ASP A 98 -8.96 -17.82 -36.21
CA ASP A 98 -8.86 -17.20 -37.54
C ASP A 98 -10.21 -16.74 -38.11
N SER A 99 -11.28 -17.46 -37.79
CA SER A 99 -12.66 -17.17 -38.23
C SER A 99 -13.64 -16.93 -37.07
N GLY A 100 -13.13 -16.72 -35.85
CA GLY A 100 -13.91 -16.64 -34.62
C GLY A 100 -14.66 -15.32 -34.38
N VAL A 101 -15.67 -15.39 -33.50
CA VAL A 101 -16.35 -14.23 -32.91
C VAL A 101 -15.35 -13.42 -32.08
N SER A 102 -15.54 -12.10 -31.99
CA SER A 102 -14.71 -11.25 -31.14
C SER A 102 -14.60 -11.80 -29.71
N PRO A 103 -13.39 -11.91 -29.13
CA PRO A 103 -13.18 -12.34 -27.74
C PRO A 103 -13.82 -11.42 -26.70
N VAL A 104 -14.18 -10.20 -27.12
CA VAL A 104 -14.50 -9.09 -26.25
C VAL A 104 -15.93 -9.24 -25.70
N PRO A 105 -16.12 -9.17 -24.37
CA PRO A 105 -17.46 -9.22 -23.78
C PRO A 105 -18.38 -8.12 -24.30
N SER A 106 -19.63 -8.48 -24.63
CA SER A 106 -20.64 -7.53 -25.09
C SER A 106 -20.89 -6.43 -24.06
N GLY A 107 -20.62 -5.17 -24.42
CA GLY A 107 -20.79 -4.00 -23.54
C GLY A 107 -19.47 -3.39 -23.06
N TRP A 108 -18.37 -4.15 -23.13
CA TRP A 108 -17.05 -3.54 -23.12
C TRP A 108 -17.02 -2.58 -24.34
N GLY A 109 -16.66 -1.31 -24.12
CA GLY A 109 -16.44 -0.31 -25.17
C GLY A 109 -17.46 0.83 -25.14
N LYS A 110 -18.58 0.64 -24.44
CA LYS A 110 -19.54 1.71 -24.11
C LYS A 110 -19.00 2.67 -23.05
N ASP A 111 -18.25 2.13 -22.09
CA ASP A 111 -17.53 2.88 -21.06
C ASP A 111 -16.02 2.61 -21.24
N PRO A 112 -15.23 3.64 -21.61
CA PRO A 112 -13.79 3.51 -21.76
C PRO A 112 -13.08 3.03 -20.49
N LEU A 113 -13.59 3.35 -19.29
CA LEU A 113 -12.95 2.97 -18.02
C LEU A 113 -13.20 1.49 -17.69
N VAL A 114 -14.37 0.95 -18.05
CA VAL A 114 -14.62 -0.50 -17.99
C VAL A 114 -13.66 -1.23 -18.93
N TRP A 115 -13.48 -0.69 -20.13
CA TRP A 115 -12.54 -1.25 -21.10
C TRP A 115 -11.11 -1.23 -20.58
N GLU A 116 -10.68 -0.10 -20.02
CA GLU A 116 -9.34 0.10 -19.46
C GLU A 116 -9.04 -0.91 -18.34
N MET A 117 -9.95 -1.04 -17.38
CA MET A 117 -9.83 -2.03 -16.30
C MET A 117 -9.86 -3.45 -16.83
N GLY A 118 -10.72 -3.73 -17.81
CA GLY A 118 -10.84 -5.03 -18.45
C GLY A 118 -9.55 -5.51 -19.13
N VAL A 119 -8.87 -4.62 -19.86
CA VAL A 119 -7.56 -4.93 -20.47
C VAL A 119 -6.50 -5.19 -19.40
N ARG A 120 -6.50 -4.47 -18.27
CA ARG A 120 -5.59 -4.77 -17.15
C ARG A 120 -5.80 -6.16 -16.59
N MET A 121 -7.06 -6.58 -16.40
CA MET A 121 -7.39 -7.91 -15.88
C MET A 121 -6.95 -9.02 -16.83
N VAL A 122 -7.16 -8.81 -18.12
CA VAL A 122 -6.75 -9.78 -19.15
C VAL A 122 -5.24 -9.83 -19.32
N PHE A 123 -4.58 -8.67 -19.33
CA PHE A 123 -3.12 -8.59 -19.31
C PHE A 123 -2.52 -9.30 -18.10
N SER A 124 -3.11 -9.09 -16.92
CA SER A 124 -2.72 -9.75 -15.68
C SER A 124 -2.78 -11.27 -15.77
N ALA A 125 -3.91 -11.81 -16.27
CA ALA A 125 -4.10 -13.25 -16.41
C ALA A 125 -3.14 -13.86 -17.45
N LEU A 126 -2.92 -13.18 -18.59
CA LEU A 126 -1.99 -13.63 -19.63
C LEU A 126 -0.56 -13.68 -19.09
N VAL A 127 -0.10 -12.60 -18.46
CA VAL A 127 1.25 -12.53 -17.87
C VAL A 127 1.43 -13.59 -16.78
N ASP A 128 0.44 -13.81 -15.92
CA ASP A 128 0.55 -14.86 -14.90
C ASP A 128 0.66 -16.25 -15.52
N ALA A 129 -0.15 -16.54 -16.55
CA ALA A 129 -0.09 -17.81 -17.25
C ALA A 129 1.27 -18.06 -17.91
N ASP A 130 1.83 -17.08 -18.64
CA ASP A 130 3.16 -17.17 -19.27
C ASP A 130 4.28 -17.42 -18.23
N HIS A 131 4.23 -16.70 -17.10
CA HIS A 131 5.19 -16.90 -16.01
C HIS A 131 5.07 -18.28 -15.35
N LEU A 132 3.84 -18.78 -15.16
CA LEU A 132 3.61 -20.10 -14.56
C LEU A 132 4.02 -21.24 -15.51
N ASP A 133 3.77 -21.10 -16.80
CA ASP A 133 4.20 -22.06 -17.84
C ASP A 133 5.73 -22.11 -17.95
N THR A 134 6.37 -20.94 -18.01
CA THR A 134 7.83 -20.83 -17.97
C THR A 134 8.40 -21.47 -16.70
N ALA A 135 7.79 -21.24 -15.53
CA ALA A 135 8.24 -21.83 -14.28
C ALA A 135 8.12 -23.37 -14.28
N ALA A 136 7.03 -23.91 -14.82
CA ALA A 136 6.80 -25.35 -14.94
C ALA A 136 7.83 -26.01 -15.87
N HIS A 137 8.13 -25.38 -17.01
CA HIS A 137 9.16 -25.84 -17.94
C HIS A 137 10.54 -25.97 -17.27
N PHE A 138 10.99 -24.94 -16.54
CA PHE A 138 12.28 -24.97 -15.83
C PHE A 138 12.30 -25.93 -14.63
N GLU A 139 11.15 -26.34 -14.14
CA GLU A 139 11.02 -27.38 -13.11
C GLU A 139 10.90 -28.80 -13.71
N GLY A 140 10.81 -28.94 -15.03
CA GLY A 140 10.57 -30.21 -15.69
C GLY A 140 9.20 -30.80 -15.37
N LEU A 141 8.20 -29.95 -15.10
CA LEU A 141 6.83 -30.39 -14.84
C LEU A 141 6.04 -30.50 -16.14
N ASP A 142 5.33 -31.61 -16.29
CA ASP A 142 4.42 -31.80 -17.44
C ASP A 142 3.15 -30.92 -17.34
N THR A 143 2.87 -30.38 -16.15
CA THR A 143 1.70 -29.53 -15.90
C THR A 143 2.05 -28.33 -15.02
N VAL A 144 1.37 -27.22 -15.31
CA VAL A 144 1.50 -26.00 -14.51
C VAL A 144 0.88 -26.20 -13.13
N ARG A 145 1.61 -25.83 -12.07
CA ARG A 145 1.07 -25.79 -10.71
C ARG A 145 0.24 -24.52 -10.51
N VAL A 146 -1.07 -24.71 -10.29
CA VAL A 146 -1.99 -23.64 -9.90
C VAL A 146 -2.58 -24.02 -8.54
N ALA A 147 -2.66 -23.08 -7.60
CA ALA A 147 -3.25 -23.38 -6.30
C ALA A 147 -4.72 -23.80 -6.46
N ALA A 148 -5.11 -24.86 -5.75
CA ALA A 148 -6.50 -25.29 -5.73
C ALA A 148 -7.37 -24.19 -5.08
N GLN A 149 -8.56 -23.97 -5.64
CA GLN A 149 -9.50 -23.03 -5.06
C GLN A 149 -9.97 -23.56 -3.70
N VAL A 150 -9.72 -22.79 -2.65
CA VAL A 150 -10.14 -23.13 -1.29
C VAL A 150 -11.62 -22.79 -1.10
N ASP A 151 -12.35 -23.68 -0.42
CA ASP A 151 -13.72 -23.40 0.00
C ASP A 151 -13.72 -22.36 1.14
N MET A 152 -14.27 -21.18 0.87
CA MET A 152 -14.37 -20.10 1.85
C MET A 152 -15.25 -20.48 3.05
N GLY A 153 -16.15 -21.45 2.91
CA GLY A 153 -16.89 -22.03 4.04
C GLY A 153 -15.99 -22.72 5.05
N VAL A 154 -15.00 -23.49 4.57
CA VAL A 154 -14.00 -24.15 5.43
C VAL A 154 -13.14 -23.12 6.16
N LEU A 155 -12.71 -22.06 5.46
CA LEU A 155 -11.92 -20.99 6.08
C LEU A 155 -12.72 -20.19 7.10
N ARG A 156 -14.00 -19.90 6.81
CA ARG A 156 -14.93 -19.29 7.77
C ARG A 156 -15.04 -20.16 9.02
N ASP A 157 -15.27 -21.45 8.89
CA ASP A 157 -15.47 -22.35 10.04
C ASP A 157 -14.20 -22.46 10.89
N ARG A 158 -13.04 -22.55 10.23
CA ARG A 158 -11.74 -22.49 10.90
C ARG A 158 -11.56 -21.19 11.69
N PHE A 159 -11.84 -20.05 11.04
CA PHE A 159 -11.76 -18.74 11.68
C PHE A 159 -12.68 -18.63 12.90
N GLU A 160 -13.94 -19.08 12.80
CA GLU A 160 -14.87 -19.06 13.92
C GLU A 160 -14.43 -19.96 15.07
N GLY A 161 -13.92 -21.16 14.77
CA GLY A 161 -13.39 -22.07 15.78
C GLY A 161 -12.25 -21.43 16.58
N ALA A 162 -11.20 -20.99 15.89
CA ALA A 162 -10.03 -20.35 16.51
C ALA A 162 -10.40 -19.04 17.24
N ARG A 163 -11.31 -18.25 16.67
CA ARG A 163 -11.82 -17.03 17.32
C ARG A 163 -12.56 -17.39 18.61
N SER A 164 -13.50 -18.34 18.56
CA SER A 164 -14.27 -18.76 19.74
C SER A 164 -13.36 -19.26 20.86
N GLU A 165 -12.35 -20.07 20.53
CA GLU A 165 -11.35 -20.53 21.49
C GLU A 165 -10.56 -19.37 22.11
N ARG A 166 -10.02 -18.47 21.27
CA ARG A 166 -9.24 -17.31 21.70
C ARG A 166 -10.02 -16.39 22.66
N PHE A 167 -11.34 -16.30 22.52
CA PHE A 167 -12.19 -15.45 23.35
C PHE A 167 -12.97 -16.20 24.45
N SER A 168 -12.85 -17.53 24.55
CA SER A 168 -13.62 -18.37 25.48
C SER A 168 -13.34 -18.17 26.98
N GLY A 169 -12.24 -17.50 27.33
CA GLY A 169 -11.83 -17.22 28.72
C GLY A 169 -11.61 -15.73 29.03
N VAL A 170 -12.06 -14.83 28.16
CA VAL A 170 -11.83 -13.39 28.34
C VAL A 170 -12.75 -12.82 29.42
N VAL A 171 -12.16 -12.12 30.39
CA VAL A 171 -12.89 -11.51 31.50
C VAL A 171 -13.98 -10.57 30.97
N PRO A 172 -15.23 -10.69 31.46
CA PRO A 172 -16.31 -9.77 31.10
C PRO A 172 -15.90 -8.32 31.39
N SER A 173 -16.01 -7.49 30.38
CA SER A 173 -15.82 -6.04 30.50
C SER A 173 -16.73 -5.35 29.48
N LEU A 174 -17.12 -4.11 29.77
CA LEU A 174 -17.91 -3.29 28.83
C LEU A 174 -17.26 -3.23 27.44
N VAL A 175 -15.93 -3.22 27.38
CA VAL A 175 -15.17 -3.22 26.12
C VAL A 175 -15.37 -4.53 25.35
N ASN A 176 -15.28 -5.66 26.03
CA ASN A 176 -15.44 -6.96 25.42
C ASN A 176 -16.90 -7.22 24.98
N GLU A 177 -17.87 -6.68 25.71
CA GLU A 177 -19.28 -6.68 25.30
C GLU A 177 -19.50 -5.84 24.03
N ILE A 178 -18.94 -4.62 23.99
CA ILE A 178 -19.00 -3.76 22.79
C ILE A 178 -18.34 -4.46 21.59
N ARG A 179 -17.15 -5.05 21.77
CA ARG A 179 -16.43 -5.81 20.73
C ARG A 179 -17.27 -6.97 20.21
N SER A 180 -17.86 -7.77 21.12
CA SER A 180 -18.68 -8.92 20.76
C SER A 180 -19.97 -8.52 20.05
N SER A 181 -20.62 -7.46 20.52
CA SER A 181 -21.82 -6.88 19.90
C SER A 181 -21.55 -6.29 18.52
N LEU A 182 -20.44 -5.56 18.36
CA LEU A 182 -20.00 -5.07 17.05
C LEU A 182 -19.76 -6.23 16.09
N TYR A 183 -18.99 -7.22 16.52
CA TYR A 183 -18.67 -8.41 15.73
C TYR A 183 -19.94 -9.14 15.26
N ALA A 184 -20.88 -9.42 16.17
CA ALA A 184 -22.13 -10.10 15.84
C ALA A 184 -22.97 -9.32 14.81
N ARG A 185 -23.05 -7.97 14.95
CA ARG A 185 -23.76 -7.11 13.98
C ARG A 185 -23.08 -7.11 12.62
N VAL A 186 -21.75 -7.00 12.59
CA VAL A 186 -20.95 -6.97 11.37
C VAL A 186 -21.05 -8.29 10.61
N VAL A 187 -20.91 -9.43 11.29
CA VAL A 187 -21.08 -10.76 10.69
C VAL A 187 -22.53 -11.02 10.27
N GLY A 188 -23.52 -10.60 11.06
CA GLY A 188 -24.93 -10.72 10.70
C GLY A 188 -25.29 -10.00 9.38
N ALA A 189 -24.61 -8.90 9.07
CA ALA A 189 -24.76 -8.16 7.82
C ALA A 189 -24.03 -8.78 6.63
N ALA A 190 -23.14 -9.77 6.83
CA ALA A 190 -22.40 -10.43 5.76
C ALA A 190 -23.31 -11.18 4.76
N GLY A 191 -24.56 -11.46 5.13
CA GLY A 191 -25.58 -12.02 4.25
C GLY A 191 -26.12 -11.05 3.19
N GLY A 192 -25.81 -9.75 3.28
CA GLY A 192 -26.21 -8.72 2.30
C GLY A 192 -25.64 -8.95 0.90
N GLY A 193 -26.13 -8.21 -0.10
CA GLY A 193 -25.68 -8.32 -1.49
C GLY A 193 -24.22 -7.90 -1.70
N ARG A 194 -23.58 -8.32 -2.78
CA ARG A 194 -22.24 -7.84 -3.14
C ARG A 194 -22.27 -6.34 -3.40
N GLY A 195 -21.22 -5.61 -3.01
CA GLY A 195 -21.17 -4.16 -3.17
C GLY A 195 -20.09 -3.48 -2.36
N ILE A 196 -20.36 -2.24 -1.93
CA ILE A 196 -19.45 -1.46 -1.10
C ILE A 196 -20.06 -1.32 0.29
N TYR A 197 -19.24 -1.62 1.29
CA TYR A 197 -19.57 -1.57 2.70
C TYR A 197 -18.61 -0.63 3.42
N ARG A 198 -19.08 0.00 4.50
CA ARG A 198 -18.23 0.78 5.41
C ARG A 198 -18.41 0.33 6.86
N LEU A 199 -17.32 0.33 7.62
CA LEU A 199 -17.28 -0.03 9.03
C LEU A 199 -16.66 1.15 9.82
N PRO A 200 -17.49 2.15 10.19
CA PRO A 200 -17.08 3.19 11.13
C PRO A 200 -16.92 2.57 12.51
N ALA A 201 -15.69 2.40 12.96
CA ALA A 201 -15.42 1.74 14.23
C ALA A 201 -14.15 2.32 14.88
N PRO A 202 -14.24 2.85 16.12
CA PRO A 202 -13.13 3.53 16.76
C PRO A 202 -11.96 2.56 17.03
N THR A 203 -10.78 3.11 17.27
CA THR A 203 -9.61 2.34 17.69
C THR A 203 -9.93 1.49 18.94
N GLY A 204 -9.45 0.25 18.97
CA GLY A 204 -9.72 -0.69 20.07
C GLY A 204 -11.07 -1.42 20.02
N SER A 205 -11.94 -1.12 19.05
CA SER A 205 -13.26 -1.78 18.87
C SER A 205 -13.21 -3.21 18.33
N GLY A 206 -12.02 -3.73 17.96
CA GLY A 206 -11.89 -5.04 17.32
C GLY A 206 -12.15 -5.03 15.82
N LYS A 207 -11.87 -3.90 15.13
CA LYS A 207 -11.97 -3.74 13.66
C LYS A 207 -11.34 -4.89 12.89
N THR A 208 -10.09 -5.24 13.18
CA THR A 208 -9.33 -6.27 12.45
C THR A 208 -10.09 -7.60 12.40
N VAL A 209 -10.55 -8.10 13.56
CA VAL A 209 -11.30 -9.36 13.66
C VAL A 209 -12.70 -9.23 13.05
N SER A 210 -13.38 -8.09 13.24
CA SER A 210 -14.71 -7.86 12.69
C SER A 210 -14.72 -7.78 11.17
N SER A 211 -13.74 -7.08 10.57
CA SER A 211 -13.56 -6.98 9.12
C SER A 211 -13.26 -8.34 8.49
N ALA A 212 -12.38 -9.14 9.10
CA ALA A 212 -12.12 -10.50 8.64
C ALA A 212 -13.33 -11.42 8.78
N GLY A 213 -14.07 -11.32 9.90
CA GLY A 213 -15.33 -12.02 10.10
C GLY A 213 -16.33 -11.70 8.99
N PHE A 214 -16.61 -10.42 8.74
CA PHE A 214 -17.45 -10.02 7.60
C PHE A 214 -16.94 -10.60 6.29
N ALA A 215 -15.65 -10.43 5.98
CA ALA A 215 -15.10 -10.84 4.70
C ALA A 215 -15.19 -12.34 4.45
N LEU A 216 -14.88 -13.17 5.45
CA LEU A 216 -14.95 -14.63 5.34
C LEU A 216 -16.40 -15.12 5.25
N HIS A 217 -17.31 -14.60 6.07
CA HIS A 217 -18.73 -14.96 6.01
C HIS A 217 -19.36 -14.53 4.68
N HIS A 218 -19.06 -13.32 4.22
CA HIS A 218 -19.55 -12.80 2.95
C HIS A 218 -18.99 -13.60 1.78
N ALA A 219 -17.70 -13.91 1.81
CA ALA A 219 -17.06 -14.72 0.78
C ALA A 219 -17.64 -16.13 0.71
N ALA A 220 -17.86 -16.79 1.85
CA ALA A 220 -18.51 -18.10 1.93
C ALA A 220 -19.95 -18.06 1.40
N ARG A 221 -20.74 -17.06 1.82
CA ARG A 221 -22.13 -16.86 1.41
C ARG A 221 -22.26 -16.71 -0.11
N HIS A 222 -21.36 -15.93 -0.71
CA HIS A 222 -21.43 -15.54 -2.11
C HIS A 222 -20.51 -16.36 -3.02
N ARG A 223 -19.85 -17.41 -2.53
CA ARG A 223 -18.88 -18.24 -3.29
C ARG A 223 -17.79 -17.39 -3.95
N MET A 224 -17.25 -16.46 -3.17
CA MET A 224 -16.15 -15.60 -3.59
C MET A 224 -14.82 -16.38 -3.52
N SER A 225 -13.82 -15.90 -4.25
CA SER A 225 -12.59 -16.67 -4.47
C SER A 225 -11.51 -16.43 -3.42
N ARG A 226 -11.51 -15.29 -2.75
CA ARG A 226 -10.50 -14.90 -1.73
C ARG A 226 -10.89 -13.65 -0.93
N VAL A 227 -10.12 -13.39 0.12
CA VAL A 227 -10.10 -12.12 0.86
C VAL A 227 -8.74 -11.43 0.66
N VAL A 228 -8.75 -10.14 0.36
CA VAL A 228 -7.55 -9.28 0.25
C VAL A 228 -7.70 -8.12 1.22
N VAL A 229 -6.84 -8.07 2.24
CA VAL A 229 -6.78 -7.00 3.24
C VAL A 229 -5.63 -6.07 2.91
N ALA A 230 -5.92 -4.80 2.65
CA ALA A 230 -4.93 -3.76 2.41
C ALA A 230 -4.88 -2.79 3.61
N VAL A 231 -3.69 -2.57 4.15
CA VAL A 231 -3.43 -1.64 5.27
C VAL A 231 -2.43 -0.54 4.84
N PRO A 232 -2.46 0.66 5.42
CA PRO A 232 -1.61 1.76 4.93
C PRO A 232 -0.12 1.61 5.23
N PHE A 233 0.25 1.05 6.39
CA PHE A 233 1.64 1.01 6.86
C PHE A 233 2.15 -0.42 7.02
N THR A 234 3.42 -0.66 6.68
CA THR A 234 4.05 -1.99 6.70
C THR A 234 4.11 -2.61 8.09
N THR A 235 4.30 -1.80 9.14
CA THR A 235 4.32 -2.26 10.54
C THR A 235 2.96 -2.83 10.98
N ILE A 236 1.85 -2.18 10.59
CA ILE A 236 0.50 -2.73 10.77
C ILE A 236 0.35 -4.04 9.99
N THR A 237 0.89 -4.09 8.77
CA THR A 237 0.72 -5.25 7.88
C THR A 237 1.18 -6.53 8.54
N SER A 238 2.38 -6.54 9.13
CA SER A 238 2.94 -7.74 9.76
C SER A 238 2.18 -8.14 11.04
N GLN A 239 1.73 -7.17 11.85
CA GLN A 239 0.90 -7.44 13.02
C GLN A 239 -0.47 -8.01 12.65
N ASN A 240 -1.15 -7.39 11.68
CA ASN A 240 -2.44 -7.88 11.20
C ASN A 240 -2.29 -9.27 10.54
N ALA A 241 -1.23 -9.48 9.74
CA ALA A 241 -0.93 -10.78 9.16
C ALA A 241 -0.76 -11.85 10.23
N GLN A 242 -0.04 -11.57 11.32
CA GLN A 242 0.10 -12.51 12.42
C GLN A 242 -1.25 -12.84 13.09
N VAL A 243 -2.09 -11.85 13.36
CA VAL A 243 -3.44 -12.09 13.90
C VAL A 243 -4.25 -13.01 12.97
N TYR A 244 -4.16 -12.83 11.67
CA TYR A 244 -4.83 -13.69 10.71
C TYR A 244 -4.22 -15.09 10.65
N ARG A 245 -2.89 -15.24 10.73
CA ARG A 245 -2.22 -16.56 10.81
C ARG A 245 -2.66 -17.34 12.03
N ASP A 246 -2.77 -16.68 13.18
CA ASP A 246 -3.25 -17.32 14.42
C ASP A 246 -4.68 -17.86 14.28
N LEU A 247 -5.52 -17.18 13.48
CA LEU A 247 -6.95 -17.51 13.33
C LEU A 247 -7.25 -18.44 12.14
N LEU A 248 -6.43 -18.41 11.08
CA LEU A 248 -6.67 -19.13 9.83
C LEU A 248 -5.62 -20.20 9.52
N GLY A 249 -4.48 -20.19 10.20
CA GLY A 249 -3.31 -21.00 9.87
C GLY A 249 -2.30 -20.25 8.99
N PRO A 250 -0.99 -20.45 9.21
CA PRO A 250 0.08 -19.76 8.49
C PRO A 250 0.12 -20.07 6.98
N GLU A 251 -0.36 -21.23 6.56
CA GLU A 251 -0.39 -21.69 5.17
C GLU A 251 -1.47 -21.00 4.32
N VAL A 252 -2.47 -20.41 4.96
CA VAL A 252 -3.62 -19.74 4.31
C VAL A 252 -3.32 -18.27 4.03
N VAL A 253 -2.49 -17.66 4.87
CA VAL A 253 -2.29 -16.21 4.93
C VAL A 253 -0.99 -15.80 4.23
N LEU A 254 -1.13 -15.07 3.13
CA LEU A 254 -0.03 -14.47 2.41
C LEU A 254 0.18 -13.02 2.85
N GLU A 255 1.35 -12.70 3.39
CA GLU A 255 1.78 -11.34 3.71
C GLU A 255 2.64 -10.77 2.58
N HIS A 256 2.23 -9.66 1.96
CA HIS A 256 2.96 -9.04 0.87
C HIS A 256 3.14 -7.52 1.06
N HIS A 257 4.37 -7.14 1.37
CA HIS A 257 4.85 -5.75 1.32
C HIS A 257 6.38 -5.69 1.11
N SER A 258 6.94 -4.50 0.97
CA SER A 258 8.37 -4.27 0.71
C SER A 258 9.31 -4.94 1.74
N ASN A 259 8.87 -5.01 3.00
CA ASN A 259 9.64 -5.60 4.10
C ASN A 259 9.37 -7.09 4.32
N ALA A 260 8.34 -7.68 3.70
CA ALA A 260 7.97 -9.08 3.95
C ALA A 260 9.10 -10.04 3.50
N GLU A 261 9.33 -11.07 4.31
CA GLU A 261 10.25 -12.16 3.99
C GLU A 261 9.47 -13.36 3.45
N PHE A 262 9.99 -13.96 2.38
CA PHE A 262 9.39 -15.12 1.74
C PHE A 262 10.40 -16.27 1.74
N ASP A 263 10.19 -17.20 2.66
CA ASP A 263 10.92 -18.46 2.75
C ASP A 263 10.34 -19.45 1.73
N GLY A 264 11.19 -19.99 0.87
CA GLY A 264 10.77 -20.91 -0.20
C GLY A 264 10.29 -20.21 -1.48
N ARG A 265 10.33 -20.95 -2.59
CA ARG A 265 9.97 -20.47 -3.93
C ARG A 265 8.45 -20.30 -4.09
N ASP A 266 7.67 -21.19 -3.49
CA ASP A 266 6.21 -21.21 -3.60
C ASP A 266 5.56 -19.96 -2.99
N LEU A 267 6.02 -19.51 -1.82
CA LEU A 267 5.56 -18.28 -1.18
C LEU A 267 5.91 -17.03 -1.99
N ARG A 268 7.04 -17.02 -2.71
CA ARG A 268 7.41 -15.92 -3.63
C ARG A 268 6.52 -15.87 -4.85
N LEU A 269 6.29 -17.03 -5.47
CA LEU A 269 5.36 -17.14 -6.61
C LEU A 269 3.96 -16.70 -6.20
N ALA A 270 3.47 -17.18 -5.04
CA ALA A 270 2.19 -16.77 -4.47
C ALA A 270 2.13 -15.27 -4.17
N ALA A 271 3.23 -14.65 -3.73
CA ALA A 271 3.30 -13.20 -3.53
C ALA A 271 3.16 -12.43 -4.86
N GLU A 272 3.83 -12.89 -5.90
CA GLU A 272 3.84 -12.24 -7.22
C GLU A 272 2.47 -12.25 -7.91
N ASN A 273 1.69 -13.32 -7.72
CA ASN A 273 0.36 -13.48 -8.34
C ASN A 273 -0.84 -13.44 -7.37
N TRP A 274 -0.59 -13.28 -6.06
CA TRP A 274 -1.61 -13.30 -5.00
C TRP A 274 -2.48 -14.57 -4.98
N ASP A 275 -1.90 -15.76 -5.20
CA ASP A 275 -2.66 -17.01 -5.30
C ASP A 275 -3.28 -17.51 -3.98
N ALA A 276 -2.85 -16.97 -2.83
CA ALA A 276 -3.39 -17.38 -1.54
C ALA A 276 -4.86 -16.96 -1.33
N PRO A 277 -5.66 -17.76 -0.59
CA PRO A 277 -7.07 -17.47 -0.33
C PRO A 277 -7.28 -16.28 0.63
N PHE A 278 -6.27 -15.96 1.46
CA PHE A 278 -6.28 -14.78 2.32
C PHE A 278 -4.98 -14.00 2.14
N VAL A 279 -5.06 -12.81 1.56
CA VAL A 279 -3.91 -11.95 1.25
C VAL A 279 -3.93 -10.74 2.16
N VAL A 280 -2.79 -10.42 2.76
CA VAL A 280 -2.56 -9.23 3.57
C VAL A 280 -1.47 -8.41 2.88
N THR A 281 -1.80 -7.20 2.47
CA THR A 281 -0.94 -6.35 1.65
C THR A 281 -1.00 -4.90 2.12
N THR A 282 -0.20 -4.00 1.53
CA THR A 282 -0.38 -2.56 1.74
C THR A 282 -1.35 -1.93 0.74
N THR A 283 -1.97 -0.80 1.09
CA THR A 283 -2.75 0.03 0.16
C THR A 283 -1.90 0.51 -1.01
N VAL A 284 -0.64 0.87 -0.74
CA VAL A 284 0.37 1.17 -1.76
C VAL A 284 0.49 0.01 -2.74
N GLN A 285 0.80 -1.20 -2.26
CA GLN A 285 0.97 -2.37 -3.11
C GLN A 285 -0.29 -2.70 -3.90
N LEU A 286 -1.48 -2.54 -3.32
CA LEU A 286 -2.74 -2.76 -4.02
C LEU A 286 -2.94 -1.78 -5.19
N PHE A 287 -2.85 -0.48 -4.94
CA PHE A 287 -3.19 0.51 -5.95
C PHE A 287 -2.07 0.75 -6.97
N ASP A 288 -0.80 0.70 -6.57
CA ASP A 288 0.33 0.74 -7.51
C ASP A 288 0.34 -0.49 -8.44
N SER A 289 -0.21 -1.62 -7.99
CA SER A 289 -0.44 -2.77 -8.87
C SER A 289 -1.63 -2.47 -9.79
N LEU A 290 -2.77 -2.05 -9.24
CA LEU A 290 -4.02 -1.84 -10.00
C LEU A 290 -3.82 -0.86 -11.17
N PHE A 291 -3.09 0.23 -10.94
CA PHE A 291 -2.81 1.24 -11.96
C PHE A 291 -1.43 1.10 -12.63
N GLY A 292 -0.65 0.08 -12.24
CA GLY A 292 0.64 -0.24 -12.84
C GLY A 292 0.52 -0.80 -14.27
N ARG A 293 1.59 -0.73 -15.05
CA ARG A 293 1.59 -1.22 -16.44
C ARG A 293 2.52 -2.42 -16.71
N LYS A 294 3.48 -2.65 -15.82
CA LYS A 294 4.55 -3.63 -16.01
C LYS A 294 4.08 -5.03 -15.61
N PRO A 295 4.60 -6.10 -16.26
CA PRO A 295 4.23 -7.48 -15.95
C PRO A 295 4.34 -7.81 -14.45
N ALA A 296 5.50 -7.52 -13.86
CA ALA A 296 5.79 -7.81 -12.44
C ALA A 296 4.80 -7.18 -11.45
N ARG A 297 4.26 -5.99 -11.73
CA ARG A 297 3.24 -5.34 -10.88
C ARG A 297 1.83 -5.84 -11.17
N SER A 298 1.56 -6.20 -12.43
CA SER A 298 0.20 -6.48 -12.91
C SER A 298 -0.20 -7.95 -12.77
N ARG A 299 0.76 -8.87 -12.60
CA ARG A 299 0.55 -10.33 -12.54
C ARG A 299 -0.57 -10.77 -11.58
N LYS A 300 -0.78 -10.03 -10.48
CA LYS A 300 -1.76 -10.32 -9.43
C LYS A 300 -3.18 -9.78 -9.64
N LEU A 301 -3.40 -8.84 -10.56
CA LEU A 301 -4.66 -8.08 -10.62
C LEU A 301 -5.91 -8.92 -10.90
N HIS A 302 -5.80 -9.92 -11.78
CA HIS A 302 -6.93 -10.79 -12.11
C HIS A 302 -7.48 -11.53 -10.88
N ARG A 303 -6.70 -11.66 -9.81
CA ARG A 303 -7.12 -12.24 -8.53
C ARG A 303 -8.02 -11.34 -7.69
N LEU A 304 -8.15 -10.06 -8.03
CA LEU A 304 -9.12 -9.15 -7.42
C LEU A 304 -10.55 -9.38 -7.91
N ALA A 305 -10.71 -10.07 -9.05
CA ALA A 305 -12.03 -10.48 -9.51
C ALA A 305 -12.65 -11.49 -8.53
N ASN A 306 -13.94 -11.32 -8.23
CA ASN A 306 -14.70 -12.17 -7.30
C ASN A 306 -14.06 -12.25 -5.90
N ALA A 307 -13.32 -11.22 -5.46
CA ALA A 307 -12.69 -11.16 -4.14
C ALA A 307 -13.43 -10.21 -3.18
N VAL A 308 -13.31 -10.45 -1.87
CA VAL A 308 -13.61 -9.43 -0.86
C VAL A 308 -12.34 -8.62 -0.61
N ILE A 309 -12.40 -7.30 -0.81
CA ILE A 309 -11.29 -6.38 -0.62
C ILE A 309 -11.58 -5.55 0.63
N VAL A 310 -10.78 -5.70 1.67
CA VAL A 310 -10.86 -4.91 2.90
C VAL A 310 -9.80 -3.82 2.83
N LEU A 311 -10.22 -2.56 2.91
CA LEU A 311 -9.32 -1.41 3.05
C LEU A 311 -9.39 -0.91 4.49
N ASP A 312 -8.35 -1.19 5.27
CA ASP A 312 -8.23 -0.72 6.64
C ASP A 312 -7.62 0.68 6.68
N GLU A 313 -8.01 1.47 7.69
CA GLU A 313 -7.64 2.87 7.87
C GLU A 313 -7.74 3.71 6.58
N VAL A 314 -8.89 3.61 5.90
CA VAL A 314 -9.12 4.19 4.56
C VAL A 314 -9.00 5.72 4.51
N GLN A 315 -9.00 6.40 5.66
CA GLN A 315 -8.70 7.83 5.75
C GLN A 315 -7.27 8.19 5.34
N ALA A 316 -6.34 7.22 5.35
CA ALA A 316 -4.95 7.42 4.94
C ALA A 316 -4.76 7.47 3.42
N LEU A 317 -5.83 7.31 2.63
CA LEU A 317 -5.73 7.42 1.16
C LEU A 317 -5.41 8.86 0.74
N PRO A 318 -4.46 9.05 -0.20
CA PRO A 318 -4.06 10.38 -0.65
C PRO A 318 -5.20 11.07 -1.40
N LEU A 319 -5.55 12.28 -0.95
CA LEU A 319 -6.69 13.04 -1.45
C LEU A 319 -6.59 13.32 -2.97
N SER A 320 -5.39 13.56 -3.48
CA SER A 320 -5.12 13.80 -4.91
C SER A 320 -5.28 12.57 -5.82
N LEU A 321 -5.46 11.38 -5.25
CA LEU A 321 -5.70 10.13 -5.98
C LEU A 321 -7.07 9.50 -5.69
N LEU A 322 -7.89 10.11 -4.82
CA LEU A 322 -9.19 9.55 -4.43
C LEU A 322 -10.09 9.28 -5.65
N GLY A 323 -10.17 10.21 -6.61
CA GLY A 323 -10.98 10.03 -7.82
C GLY A 323 -10.69 8.71 -8.55
N PRO A 324 -9.45 8.49 -9.04
CA PRO A 324 -9.05 7.22 -9.67
C PRO A 324 -9.21 5.99 -8.77
N ILE A 325 -8.83 6.06 -7.49
CA ILE A 325 -8.92 4.92 -6.55
C ILE A 325 -10.36 4.45 -6.40
N LEU A 326 -11.26 5.38 -6.07
CA LEU A 326 -12.67 5.10 -5.85
C LEU A 326 -13.33 4.60 -7.15
N ASP A 327 -12.95 5.16 -8.30
CA ASP A 327 -13.42 4.66 -9.59
C ASP A 327 -12.97 3.21 -9.87
N GLY A 328 -11.70 2.89 -9.59
CA GLY A 328 -11.18 1.53 -9.71
C GLY A 328 -11.96 0.53 -8.87
N LEU A 329 -12.20 0.84 -7.59
CA LEU A 329 -12.99 0.02 -6.67
C LEU A 329 -14.44 -0.14 -7.13
N ARG A 330 -15.06 0.94 -7.63
CA ARG A 330 -16.40 0.92 -8.23
C ARG A 330 -16.47 -0.06 -9.40
N LEU A 331 -15.49 -0.03 -10.29
CA LEU A 331 -15.42 -0.92 -11.45
C LEU A 331 -15.22 -2.38 -11.03
N LEU A 332 -14.35 -2.65 -10.05
CA LEU A 332 -14.16 -3.99 -9.49
C LEU A 332 -15.46 -4.57 -8.93
N CYS A 333 -16.23 -3.79 -8.19
CA CYS A 333 -17.51 -4.23 -7.65
C CYS A 333 -18.55 -4.48 -8.77
N ARG A 334 -18.73 -3.50 -9.67
CA ARG A 334 -19.80 -3.54 -10.69
C ARG A 334 -19.56 -4.55 -11.81
N HIS A 335 -18.30 -4.78 -12.19
CA HIS A 335 -17.97 -5.54 -13.41
C HIS A 335 -17.13 -6.78 -13.17
N PHE A 336 -16.47 -6.89 -12.01
CA PHE A 336 -15.59 -8.03 -11.67
C PHE A 336 -16.06 -8.80 -10.43
N GLY A 337 -17.27 -8.50 -9.93
CA GLY A 337 -17.92 -9.25 -8.86
C GLY A 337 -17.24 -9.15 -7.50
N ALA A 338 -16.36 -8.16 -7.29
CA ALA A 338 -15.72 -7.91 -6.01
C ALA A 338 -16.72 -7.32 -5.00
N THR A 339 -16.37 -7.40 -3.71
CA THR A 339 -17.01 -6.65 -2.63
C THR A 339 -15.95 -5.87 -1.90
N VAL A 340 -16.21 -4.60 -1.59
CA VAL A 340 -15.25 -3.73 -0.90
C VAL A 340 -15.78 -3.42 0.50
N LEU A 341 -14.94 -3.62 1.52
CA LEU A 341 -15.19 -3.17 2.88
C LEU A 341 -14.20 -2.08 3.25
N LEU A 342 -14.70 -0.91 3.61
CA LEU A 342 -13.91 0.24 4.06
C LEU A 342 -13.96 0.29 5.59
N ALA A 343 -12.84 0.10 6.27
CA ALA A 343 -12.78 0.16 7.73
C ALA A 343 -11.97 1.38 8.19
N SER A 344 -12.47 2.11 9.18
CA SER A 344 -11.80 3.30 9.71
C SER A 344 -12.36 3.74 11.05
N ALA A 345 -11.49 4.34 11.89
CA ALA A 345 -11.94 5.04 13.10
C ALA A 345 -12.54 6.43 12.77
N THR A 346 -12.03 7.07 11.73
CA THR A 346 -12.46 8.39 11.24
C THR A 346 -13.02 8.23 9.83
N GLN A 347 -14.11 7.46 9.71
CA GLN A 347 -14.65 7.01 8.43
C GLN A 347 -14.96 8.18 7.49
N PRO A 348 -14.23 8.31 6.36
CA PRO A 348 -14.50 9.38 5.40
C PRO A 348 -15.77 9.07 4.59
N PRO A 349 -16.62 10.08 4.32
CA PRO A 349 -17.88 9.91 3.59
C PRO A 349 -17.64 9.97 2.07
N PHE A 350 -16.98 8.97 1.51
CA PHE A 350 -16.64 8.94 0.08
C PHE A 350 -17.86 8.97 -0.85
N GLU A 351 -19.04 8.58 -0.37
CA GLU A 351 -20.31 8.74 -1.08
C GLU A 351 -20.69 10.21 -1.36
N ARG A 352 -19.96 11.19 -0.79
CA ARG A 352 -20.12 12.61 -1.14
C ARG A 352 -19.38 13.01 -2.41
N LEU A 353 -18.37 12.25 -2.82
CA LEU A 353 -17.57 12.53 -4.02
C LEU A 353 -18.34 12.11 -5.28
N ALA A 354 -18.15 12.85 -6.38
CA ALA A 354 -18.92 12.66 -7.61
C ALA A 354 -18.87 11.23 -8.14
N VAL A 355 -17.72 10.57 -8.03
CA VAL A 355 -17.48 9.18 -8.47
C VAL A 355 -18.38 8.16 -7.76
N TRP A 356 -18.76 8.41 -6.52
CA TRP A 356 -19.51 7.48 -5.66
C TRP A 356 -20.88 8.01 -5.21
N LYS A 357 -21.25 9.23 -5.59
CA LYS A 357 -22.52 9.88 -5.21
C LYS A 357 -23.79 9.08 -5.50
N SER A 358 -23.73 8.17 -6.47
CA SER A 358 -24.85 7.30 -6.87
C SER A 358 -24.70 5.84 -6.43
N LEU A 359 -23.66 5.52 -5.65
CA LEU A 359 -23.44 4.18 -5.14
C LEU A 359 -24.19 3.99 -3.82
N ASP A 360 -24.82 2.84 -3.70
CA ASP A 360 -25.32 2.36 -2.43
C ASP A 360 -24.12 1.85 -1.61
N VAL A 361 -23.84 2.53 -0.50
CA VAL A 361 -22.76 2.19 0.44
C VAL A 361 -23.42 1.75 1.74
N VAL A 362 -23.27 0.47 2.06
CA VAL A 362 -23.92 -0.13 3.23
C VAL A 362 -23.07 0.10 4.47
N GLU A 363 -23.62 0.78 5.47
CA GLU A 363 -22.96 0.96 6.76
C GLU A 363 -23.14 -0.27 7.66
N LEU A 364 -22.03 -0.76 8.19
CA LEU A 364 -21.94 -1.86 9.14
C LEU A 364 -21.78 -1.32 10.57
N GLY A 365 -22.12 -2.14 11.55
CA GLY A 365 -21.83 -1.86 12.96
C GLY A 365 -22.85 -0.99 13.71
N GLY A 366 -23.86 -0.43 13.03
CA GLY A 366 -24.97 0.31 13.66
C GLY A 366 -24.56 1.70 14.16
N ASP A 367 -25.09 2.13 15.31
CA ASP A 367 -24.87 3.49 15.84
C ASP A 367 -23.39 3.76 16.18
N ALA A 368 -22.70 4.42 15.25
CA ALA A 368 -21.30 4.82 15.39
C ALA A 368 -21.06 5.80 16.56
N VAL A 369 -22.06 6.62 16.92
CA VAL A 369 -21.96 7.56 18.05
C VAL A 369 -21.92 6.78 19.35
N ALA A 370 -22.86 5.84 19.55
CA ALA A 370 -22.87 4.98 20.74
C ALA A 370 -21.57 4.17 20.89
N LEU A 371 -21.03 3.65 19.79
CA LEU A 371 -19.73 2.97 19.78
C LEU A 371 -18.58 3.89 20.17
N SER A 372 -18.52 5.11 19.62
CA SER A 372 -17.48 6.09 19.94
C SER A 372 -17.57 6.53 21.41
N THR A 373 -18.77 6.80 21.92
CA THR A 373 -18.98 7.17 23.32
C THR A 373 -18.60 6.05 24.28
N GLY A 374 -19.03 4.81 24.02
CA GLY A 374 -18.72 3.65 24.88
C GLY A 374 -17.24 3.24 24.88
N LEU A 375 -16.50 3.62 23.83
CA LEU A 375 -15.07 3.36 23.68
C LEU A 375 -14.20 4.62 23.84
N ARG A 376 -14.77 5.72 24.33
CA ARG A 376 -13.99 6.94 24.61
C ARG A 376 -12.92 6.64 25.65
N ARG A 377 -11.65 6.79 25.26
CA ARG A 377 -10.48 6.56 26.13
C ARG A 377 -9.68 7.80 26.43
N ALA A 378 -9.88 8.89 25.68
CA ALA A 378 -9.08 10.10 25.79
C ALA A 378 -9.92 11.36 26.01
N ALA A 379 -9.37 12.29 26.78
CA ALA A 379 -9.83 13.66 26.92
C ALA A 379 -8.82 14.61 26.26
N TYR A 380 -9.32 15.60 25.52
CA TYR A 380 -8.50 16.56 24.80
C TYR A 380 -8.32 17.84 25.62
N GLU A 381 -7.07 18.28 25.72
CA GLU A 381 -6.68 19.59 26.21
C GLU A 381 -5.95 20.33 25.10
N TRP A 382 -6.16 21.65 25.00
CA TRP A 382 -5.65 22.45 23.88
C TRP A 382 -4.75 23.56 24.40
N ARG A 383 -3.51 23.63 23.89
CA ARG A 383 -2.50 24.68 24.14
C ARG A 383 -2.27 25.43 22.84
N LEU A 384 -3.20 26.31 22.49
CA LEU A 384 -3.21 27.03 21.20
C LEU A 384 -3.00 28.54 21.36
N ASP A 385 -3.47 29.13 22.47
CA ASP A 385 -3.38 30.56 22.72
C ASP A 385 -3.25 30.84 24.25
N PRO A 386 -2.15 31.47 24.73
CA PRO A 386 -0.94 31.77 23.96
C PRO A 386 -0.29 30.48 23.41
N ARG A 387 0.42 30.60 22.28
CA ARG A 387 1.16 29.48 21.72
C ARG A 387 2.33 29.12 22.65
N PRO A 388 2.49 27.86 23.08
CA PRO A 388 3.61 27.48 23.92
C PRO A 388 4.92 27.42 23.14
N THR A 389 6.06 27.57 23.79
CA THR A 389 7.37 27.25 23.20
C THR A 389 7.61 25.73 23.21
N THR A 390 8.55 25.25 22.38
CA THR A 390 9.01 23.86 22.42
C THR A 390 9.49 23.46 23.82
N ASP A 391 10.20 24.35 24.51
CA ASP A 391 10.74 24.10 25.85
C ASP A 391 9.62 23.99 26.91
N GLN A 392 8.54 24.77 26.78
CA GLN A 392 7.38 24.67 27.66
C GLN A 392 6.69 23.30 27.51
N ILE A 393 6.47 22.84 26.27
CA ILE A 393 5.90 21.51 26.03
C ILE A 393 6.84 20.40 26.51
N ALA A 394 8.15 20.55 26.33
CA ALA A 394 9.13 19.60 26.82
C ALA A 394 9.10 19.49 28.36
N ALA A 395 9.00 20.63 29.06
CA ALA A 395 8.87 20.67 30.52
C ALA A 395 7.56 20.01 30.99
N GLU A 396 6.41 20.38 30.39
CA GLU A 396 5.11 19.76 30.68
C GLU A 396 5.14 18.23 30.46
N ALA A 397 5.80 17.75 29.41
CA ALA A 397 5.94 16.33 29.14
C ALA A 397 6.81 15.62 30.20
N ALA A 398 7.93 16.24 30.61
CA ALA A 398 8.83 15.69 31.60
C ALA A 398 8.20 15.57 33.00
N GLU A 399 7.32 16.50 33.39
CA GLU A 399 6.62 16.49 34.68
C GLU A 399 5.68 15.28 34.87
N VAL A 400 5.16 14.74 33.77
CA VAL A 400 4.20 13.62 33.81
C VAL A 400 4.88 12.27 34.08
N GLY A 401 6.20 12.17 33.85
CA GLY A 401 6.98 10.94 34.00
C GLY A 401 6.84 9.96 32.83
N GLN A 402 5.62 9.67 32.37
CA GLN A 402 5.38 8.82 31.19
C GLN A 402 4.61 9.57 30.11
N ALA A 403 5.28 9.93 29.00
CA ALA A 403 4.65 10.70 27.93
C ALA A 403 5.11 10.29 26.53
N LEU A 404 4.16 10.36 25.58
CA LEU A 404 4.44 10.29 24.16
C LEU A 404 4.27 11.70 23.56
N VAL A 405 5.31 12.24 22.92
CA VAL A 405 5.26 13.52 22.22
C VAL A 405 5.35 13.29 20.73
N VAL A 406 4.29 13.63 20.00
CA VAL A 406 4.17 13.43 18.56
C VAL A 406 4.19 14.78 17.84
N VAL A 407 5.12 14.96 16.91
CA VAL A 407 5.28 16.18 16.10
C VAL A 407 5.17 15.87 14.60
N ASN A 408 5.11 16.91 13.77
CA ASN A 408 4.72 16.75 12.37
C ASN A 408 5.88 16.45 11.42
N THR A 409 7.12 16.76 11.79
CA THR A 409 8.29 16.60 10.92
C THR A 409 9.50 16.07 11.69
N VAL A 410 10.43 15.43 10.97
CA VAL A 410 11.69 14.94 11.54
C VAL A 410 12.49 16.05 12.26
N PRO A 411 12.70 17.25 11.68
CA PRO A 411 13.37 18.36 12.37
C PRO A 411 12.69 18.77 13.68
N GLN A 412 11.35 18.86 13.69
CA GLN A 412 10.60 19.15 14.91
C GLN A 412 10.84 18.07 15.96
N ALA A 413 10.92 16.79 15.56
CA ALA A 413 11.14 15.69 16.48
C ALA A 413 12.57 15.71 17.07
N ARG A 414 13.56 16.13 16.28
CA ARG A 414 14.94 16.33 16.73
C ARG A 414 15.05 17.51 17.71
N ALA A 415 14.41 18.63 17.40
CA ALA A 415 14.36 19.77 18.32
C ALA A 415 13.67 19.39 19.64
N MET A 416 12.54 18.70 19.56
CA MET A 416 11.76 18.27 20.72
C MET A 416 12.51 17.26 21.59
N VAL A 417 13.16 16.24 21.01
CA VAL A 417 13.91 15.26 21.83
C VAL A 417 15.09 15.91 22.54
N ARG A 418 15.77 16.88 21.92
CA ARG A 418 16.82 17.67 22.57
C ARG A 418 16.27 18.50 23.73
N ALA A 419 15.15 19.20 23.52
CA ALA A 419 14.49 19.99 24.55
C ALA A 419 14.03 19.12 25.73
N VAL A 420 13.40 17.97 25.44
CA VAL A 420 12.98 16.99 26.46
C VAL A 420 14.18 16.44 27.23
N ALA A 421 15.25 16.05 26.54
CA ALA A 421 16.46 15.54 27.20
C ALA A 421 17.14 16.58 28.10
N ALA A 422 17.04 17.87 27.78
CA ALA A 422 17.62 18.94 28.59
C ALA A 422 16.88 19.16 29.93
N VAL A 423 15.59 18.82 30.00
CA VAL A 423 14.74 19.07 31.18
C VAL A 423 14.29 17.79 31.89
N ALA A 424 14.50 16.62 31.28
CA ALA A 424 14.15 15.33 31.88
C ALA A 424 14.94 15.06 33.16
N ALA A 425 14.28 14.46 34.15
CA ALA A 425 14.96 13.98 35.35
C ALA A 425 16.02 12.92 34.98
N ALA A 426 17.12 12.85 35.74
CA ALA A 426 18.20 11.88 35.49
C ALA A 426 17.74 10.41 35.54
N SER A 427 16.61 10.13 36.19
CA SER A 427 15.99 8.80 36.25
C SER A 427 15.05 8.49 35.08
N ALA A 428 14.75 9.47 34.22
CA ALA A 428 13.83 9.30 33.10
C ALA A 428 14.59 8.87 31.84
N THR A 429 14.03 7.89 31.13
CA THR A 429 14.56 7.47 29.83
C THR A 429 13.94 8.30 28.73
N VAL A 430 14.77 8.99 27.94
CA VAL A 430 14.32 9.72 26.75
C VAL A 430 14.59 8.88 25.51
N LEU A 431 13.54 8.65 24.72
CA LEU A 431 13.57 7.83 23.51
C LEU A 431 13.08 8.65 22.32
N HIS A 432 13.53 8.26 21.12
CA HIS A 432 13.11 8.90 19.87
C HIS A 432 12.79 7.88 18.79
N LEU A 433 11.81 8.20 17.94
CA LEU A 433 11.37 7.33 16.86
C LEU A 433 11.05 8.14 15.60
N SER A 434 11.80 7.92 14.52
CA SER A 434 11.56 8.53 13.20
C SER A 434 12.03 7.62 12.06
N THR A 435 11.74 7.98 10.81
CA THR A 435 12.22 7.24 9.63
C THR A 435 13.70 7.42 9.33
N ARG A 436 14.40 8.30 10.05
CA ARG A 436 15.86 8.41 10.01
C ARG A 436 16.56 7.28 10.77
N MET A 437 15.80 6.41 11.42
CA MET A 437 16.31 5.25 12.11
C MET A 437 16.09 3.97 11.29
N VAL A 438 17.11 3.11 11.24
CA VAL A 438 16.98 1.80 10.57
C VAL A 438 15.91 0.93 11.25
N PRO A 439 15.22 0.03 10.52
CA PRO A 439 14.19 -0.86 11.07
C PRO A 439 14.57 -1.52 12.40
N VAL A 440 15.73 -2.18 12.48
CA VAL A 440 16.18 -2.88 13.69
C VAL A 440 16.31 -1.95 14.91
N HIS A 441 16.70 -0.70 14.69
CA HIS A 441 16.81 0.29 15.75
C HIS A 441 15.42 0.74 16.23
N ARG A 442 14.49 1.00 15.29
CA ARG A 442 13.11 1.35 15.64
C ARG A 442 12.44 0.26 16.47
N ASP A 443 12.62 -1.00 16.08
CA ASP A 443 12.06 -2.15 16.82
C ASP A 443 12.59 -2.22 18.25
N ARG A 444 13.90 -1.99 18.45
CA ARG A 444 14.52 -1.94 19.78
C ARG A 444 13.95 -0.81 20.64
N VAL A 445 13.84 0.40 20.09
CA VAL A 445 13.30 1.56 20.82
C VAL A 445 11.84 1.34 21.19
N LEU A 446 11.04 0.77 20.29
CA LEU A 446 9.64 0.46 20.55
C LEU A 446 9.49 -0.59 21.65
N ALA A 447 10.28 -1.66 21.61
CA ALA A 447 10.29 -2.68 22.67
C ALA A 447 10.65 -2.07 24.03
N GLN A 448 11.72 -1.27 24.08
CA GLN A 448 12.14 -0.59 25.30
C GLN A 448 11.06 0.36 25.84
N ALA A 449 10.44 1.17 24.97
CA ALA A 449 9.34 2.06 25.37
C ALA A 449 8.17 1.28 25.95
N CYS A 450 7.79 0.16 25.31
CA CYS A 450 6.70 -0.69 25.79
C CYS A 450 6.98 -1.30 27.17
N ASP A 451 8.21 -1.75 27.39
CA ASP A 451 8.60 -2.38 28.65
C ASP A 451 8.62 -1.36 29.80
N LEU A 452 9.19 -0.17 29.58
CA LEU A 452 9.21 0.93 30.56
C LEU A 452 7.80 1.42 30.88
N VAL A 453 6.92 1.52 29.87
CA VAL A 453 5.52 1.89 30.08
C VAL A 453 4.81 0.87 30.96
N LYS A 454 5.05 -0.44 30.74
CA LYS A 454 4.43 -1.53 31.51
C LYS A 454 4.94 -1.61 32.95
N SER A 455 6.23 -1.36 33.19
CA SER A 455 6.82 -1.36 34.52
C SER A 455 6.46 -0.12 35.34
N GLY A 456 5.95 0.93 34.69
CA GLY A 456 5.66 2.21 35.34
C GLY A 456 6.89 3.12 35.46
N ASP A 457 7.99 2.77 34.79
CA ASP A 457 9.21 3.54 34.82
C ASP A 457 9.05 4.86 34.02
N PRO A 458 9.70 5.96 34.42
CA PRO A 458 9.62 7.22 33.69
C PRO A 458 10.25 7.10 32.30
N VAL A 459 9.43 7.38 31.28
CA VAL A 459 9.83 7.27 29.87
C VAL A 459 9.15 8.35 29.02
N LEU A 460 9.96 9.07 28.25
CA LEU A 460 9.53 10.14 27.36
C LEU A 460 9.88 9.72 25.92
N LEU A 461 8.87 9.37 25.13
CA LEU A 461 9.05 8.97 23.74
C LEU A 461 8.69 10.14 22.83
N VAL A 462 9.64 10.63 22.03
CA VAL A 462 9.39 11.65 21.00
C VAL A 462 9.34 10.99 19.63
N SER A 463 8.28 11.23 18.85
CA SER A 463 8.12 10.64 17.53
C SER A 463 7.49 11.58 16.50
N THR A 464 7.68 11.25 15.22
CA THR A 464 6.84 11.75 14.13
C THR A 464 5.51 10.95 14.09
N GLN A 465 4.80 11.00 12.97
CA GLN A 465 3.55 10.25 12.73
C GLN A 465 3.75 8.72 12.73
N LEU A 466 4.98 8.22 12.84
CA LEU A 466 5.28 6.79 12.82
C LEU A 466 4.52 6.00 13.89
N VAL A 467 4.28 6.60 15.06
CA VAL A 467 3.50 5.99 16.16
C VAL A 467 1.98 6.07 15.99
N GLU A 468 1.47 6.89 15.06
CA GLU A 468 0.02 7.05 14.83
C GLU A 468 -0.58 5.73 14.32
N ALA A 469 0.20 4.94 13.58
CA ALA A 469 -0.29 3.75 12.90
C ALA A 469 0.65 2.54 13.08
N GLY A 470 0.12 1.44 13.63
CA GLY A 470 0.84 0.15 13.71
C GLY A 470 1.85 -0.04 14.80
N VAL A 471 1.91 0.87 15.76
CA VAL A 471 2.73 0.71 16.95
C VAL A 471 1.82 0.44 18.14
N ASP A 472 2.09 -0.61 18.91
CA ASP A 472 1.30 -0.97 20.08
C ASP A 472 1.83 -0.32 21.36
N VAL A 473 1.70 1.00 21.45
CA VAL A 473 2.07 1.80 22.64
C VAL A 473 0.84 2.36 23.36
N ASP A 474 0.92 2.42 24.70
CA ASP A 474 -0.18 2.84 25.59
C ASP A 474 0.32 3.77 26.71
N PHE A 475 0.45 5.05 26.41
CA PHE A 475 0.92 6.08 27.34
C PHE A 475 -0.24 6.68 28.15
N PRO A 476 0.01 7.18 29.38
CA PRO A 476 -1.02 7.89 30.14
C PRO A 476 -1.31 9.28 29.55
N VAL A 477 -0.29 9.94 28.99
CA VAL A 477 -0.42 11.26 28.36
C VAL A 477 0.26 11.27 27.00
N VAL A 478 -0.46 11.80 26.01
CA VAL A 478 0.03 12.02 24.64
C VAL A 478 0.01 13.52 24.34
N PHE A 479 1.16 14.09 24.04
CA PHE A 479 1.27 15.42 23.48
C PHE A 479 1.29 15.30 21.96
N ARG A 480 0.43 16.03 21.27
CA ARG A 480 0.33 15.99 19.81
C ARG A 480 0.41 17.41 19.25
N ALA A 481 1.44 17.69 18.45
CA ALA A 481 1.50 18.94 17.70
C ALA A 481 0.26 19.06 16.80
N LEU A 482 -0.26 20.26 16.62
CA LEU A 482 -1.47 20.53 15.87
C LEU A 482 -1.40 19.90 14.48
N ALA A 483 -2.41 19.10 14.15
CA ALA A 483 -2.48 18.27 12.94
C ALA A 483 -3.94 18.13 12.48
N PRO A 484 -4.20 17.57 11.30
CA PRO A 484 -5.55 17.19 10.88
C PRO A 484 -6.26 16.30 11.91
N ALA A 485 -7.59 16.39 11.98
CA ALA A 485 -8.40 15.75 13.01
C ALA A 485 -8.21 14.22 13.06
N GLU A 486 -7.98 13.58 11.92
CA GLU A 486 -7.67 12.16 11.81
C GLU A 486 -6.35 11.78 12.48
N SER A 487 -5.30 12.59 12.34
CA SER A 487 -4.02 12.38 13.04
C SER A 487 -4.16 12.61 14.53
N LEU A 488 -4.95 13.61 14.96
CA LEU A 488 -5.25 13.83 16.37
C LEU A 488 -6.00 12.64 16.99
N GLN A 489 -6.92 12.02 16.24
CA GLN A 489 -7.65 10.84 16.70
C GLN A 489 -6.73 9.61 16.77
N GLN A 490 -5.87 9.40 15.77
CA GLN A 490 -4.94 8.27 15.75
C GLN A 490 -3.95 8.34 16.91
N ALA A 491 -3.39 9.53 17.18
CA ALA A 491 -2.54 9.78 18.35
C ALA A 491 -3.29 9.54 19.67
N ALA A 492 -4.56 9.99 19.76
CA ALA A 492 -5.40 9.73 20.93
C ALA A 492 -5.65 8.23 21.18
N GLY A 493 -5.62 7.40 20.13
CA GLY A 493 -5.65 5.93 20.23
C GLY A 493 -4.42 5.30 20.90
N ARG A 494 -3.42 6.10 21.30
CA ARG A 494 -2.24 5.72 22.08
C ARG A 494 -2.30 6.22 23.54
N ALA A 495 -3.34 6.97 23.91
CA ALA A 495 -3.58 7.46 25.25
C ALA A 495 -4.57 6.54 25.99
N ASN A 496 -4.12 5.89 27.06
CA ASN A 496 -4.90 4.91 27.84
C ASN A 496 -5.66 3.88 26.95
N ARG A 497 -4.96 3.35 25.94
CA ARG A 497 -5.49 2.49 24.87
C ARG A 497 -6.19 1.26 25.43
N GLU A 498 -5.60 0.60 26.42
CA GLU A 498 -6.16 -0.62 27.01
C GLU A 498 -7.15 -0.34 28.14
N GLY A 499 -7.39 0.92 28.49
CA GLY A 499 -8.29 1.31 29.58
C GLY A 499 -7.86 0.78 30.95
N ARG A 500 -6.58 0.43 31.11
CA ARG A 500 -6.02 -0.13 32.35
C ARG A 500 -5.89 0.92 33.46
N ARG A 501 -5.86 2.20 33.11
CA ARG A 501 -5.73 3.32 34.06
C ARG A 501 -7.11 3.87 34.41
N SER A 502 -7.31 4.26 35.68
CA SER A 502 -8.55 4.89 36.14
C SER A 502 -8.74 6.26 35.48
N GLY A 503 -9.86 6.45 34.78
CA GLY A 503 -10.17 7.69 34.06
C GLY A 503 -9.79 7.66 32.57
N LEU A 504 -9.93 8.81 31.91
CA LEU A 504 -9.52 8.96 30.51
C LEU A 504 -8.01 9.25 30.44
N GLY A 505 -7.35 8.74 29.41
CA GLY A 505 -6.02 9.21 29.02
C GLY A 505 -6.07 10.68 28.61
N ARG A 506 -4.96 11.39 28.75
CA ARG A 506 -4.90 12.82 28.42
C ARG A 506 -4.22 13.02 27.08
N VAL A 507 -4.86 13.79 26.19
CA VAL A 507 -4.28 14.20 24.90
C VAL A 507 -4.13 15.70 24.90
N VAL A 508 -2.89 16.19 24.93
CA VAL A 508 -2.56 17.61 24.89
C VAL A 508 -2.23 17.99 23.46
N VAL A 509 -3.13 18.72 22.80
CA VAL A 509 -2.91 19.26 21.45
C VAL A 509 -2.25 20.63 21.58
N PHE A 510 -1.09 20.82 20.95
CA PHE A 510 -0.32 22.07 21.07
C PHE A 510 0.07 22.64 19.70
N ASP A 511 0.15 23.97 19.62
CA ASP A 511 0.71 24.68 18.46
C ASP A 511 1.94 25.48 18.91
N ALA A 512 3.14 24.93 18.68
CA ALA A 512 4.37 25.49 19.23
C ALA A 512 4.85 26.73 18.46
N GLU A 513 5.31 27.76 19.18
CA GLU A 513 5.90 28.96 18.60
C GLU A 513 7.11 28.62 17.71
N GLY A 514 7.24 29.34 16.59
CA GLY A 514 8.34 29.12 15.64
C GLY A 514 8.25 27.83 14.84
N THR A 515 7.20 27.01 15.02
CA THR A 515 6.98 25.81 14.20
C THR A 515 6.05 26.10 13.03
N THR A 516 6.36 25.52 11.87
CA THR A 516 5.54 25.64 10.65
C THR A 516 4.69 24.39 10.48
N ILE A 517 3.39 24.57 10.24
CA ILE A 517 2.52 23.48 9.79
C ILE A 517 2.91 23.12 8.34
N PRO A 518 3.27 21.85 8.08
CA PRO A 518 3.69 21.44 6.75
C PRO A 518 2.62 21.72 5.69
N ALA A 519 3.03 22.06 4.46
CA ALA A 519 2.12 22.48 3.40
C ALA A 519 0.93 21.52 3.17
N PHE A 520 1.18 20.22 3.14
CA PHE A 520 0.16 19.17 2.94
C PHE A 520 -0.86 19.06 4.10
N TYR A 521 -0.56 19.59 5.28
CA TYR A 521 -1.48 19.62 6.43
C TYR A 521 -2.24 20.92 6.57
N ARG A 522 -1.85 22.01 5.92
CA ARG A 522 -2.43 23.35 6.14
C ARG A 522 -3.95 23.38 6.01
N ALA A 523 -4.49 22.79 4.94
CA ALA A 523 -5.94 22.71 4.74
C ALA A 523 -6.62 21.86 5.82
N GLY A 524 -6.06 20.69 6.14
CA GLY A 524 -6.57 19.79 7.17
C GLY A 524 -6.56 20.41 8.56
N VAL A 525 -5.51 21.15 8.92
CA VAL A 525 -5.39 21.88 10.20
C VAL A 525 -6.35 23.06 10.25
N ALA A 526 -6.46 23.85 9.18
CA ALA A 526 -7.42 24.94 9.11
C ALA A 526 -8.86 24.45 9.32
N LYS A 527 -9.22 23.30 8.72
CA LYS A 527 -10.51 22.66 8.99
C LYS A 527 -10.59 22.09 10.40
N THR A 528 -9.49 21.58 10.96
CA THR A 528 -9.49 21.04 12.33
C THR A 528 -9.84 22.14 13.33
N LEU A 529 -9.19 23.30 13.24
CA LEU A 529 -9.48 24.46 14.08
C LEU A 529 -10.89 25.02 13.87
N ALA A 530 -11.49 24.83 12.69
CA ALA A 530 -12.86 25.26 12.44
C ALA A 530 -13.88 24.41 13.21
N PHE A 531 -13.70 23.08 13.24
CA PHE A 531 -14.66 22.11 13.79
C PHE A 531 -14.38 21.64 15.22
N PHE A 532 -13.11 21.64 15.65
CA PHE A 532 -12.64 21.10 16.91
C PHE A 532 -11.79 22.15 17.65
N GLY A 533 -11.61 21.97 18.97
CA GLY A 533 -10.86 22.92 19.81
C GLY A 533 -11.56 23.27 21.13
N PRO A 534 -11.04 24.25 21.88
CA PRO A 534 -11.67 24.76 23.09
C PRO A 534 -13.14 25.14 22.87
N GLY A 535 -14.04 24.57 23.68
CA GLY A 535 -15.48 24.83 23.60
C GLY A 535 -16.19 24.24 22.37
N LYS A 536 -15.51 23.42 21.57
CA LYS A 536 -16.07 22.71 20.41
C LYS A 536 -16.15 21.21 20.67
N ALA A 537 -16.59 20.45 19.67
CA ALA A 537 -16.65 18.99 19.77
C ALA A 537 -15.26 18.36 19.86
N ASP A 538 -15.21 17.13 20.36
CA ASP A 538 -14.01 16.31 20.35
C ASP A 538 -13.71 15.79 18.93
N PRO A 539 -12.43 15.64 18.54
CA PRO A 539 -12.03 15.00 17.29
C PRO A 539 -12.57 13.57 17.09
N GLY A 540 -13.03 12.90 18.15
CA GLY A 540 -13.64 11.57 18.09
C GLY A 540 -15.14 11.55 17.80
N ASP A 541 -15.80 12.71 17.67
CA ASP A 541 -17.23 12.79 17.35
C ASP A 541 -17.48 12.41 15.87
N PRO A 542 -18.18 11.28 15.60
CA PRO A 542 -18.38 10.81 14.22
C PRO A 542 -19.22 11.75 13.35
N GLN A 543 -20.18 12.46 13.94
CA GLN A 543 -21.06 13.38 13.20
C GLN A 543 -20.33 14.65 12.81
N VAL A 544 -19.48 15.16 13.70
CA VAL A 544 -18.65 16.34 13.42
C VAL A 544 -17.54 15.98 12.43
N LEU A 545 -16.92 14.80 12.56
CA LEU A 545 -15.94 14.29 11.59
C LEU A 545 -16.53 14.20 10.16
N ALA A 546 -17.76 13.73 10.01
CA ALA A 546 -18.40 13.67 8.69
C ALA A 546 -18.56 15.07 8.04
N ARG A 547 -18.87 16.10 8.84
CA ARG A 547 -18.93 17.49 8.37
C ARG A 547 -17.54 18.08 8.09
N TYR A 548 -16.56 17.73 8.93
CA TYR A 548 -15.16 18.08 8.73
C TYR A 548 -14.66 17.58 7.36
N TYR A 549 -14.83 16.29 7.05
CA TYR A 549 -14.40 15.72 5.77
C TYR A 549 -15.11 16.36 4.57
N ALA A 550 -16.43 16.57 4.67
CA ALA A 550 -17.17 17.24 3.59
C ALA A 550 -16.61 18.65 3.29
N SER A 551 -16.29 19.41 4.35
CA SER A 551 -15.66 20.73 4.23
C SER A 551 -14.21 20.65 3.74
N LEU A 552 -13.45 19.61 4.10
CA LEU A 552 -12.10 19.37 3.64
C LEU A 552 -12.07 19.06 2.13
N TYR A 553 -12.93 18.16 1.67
CA TYR A 553 -13.04 17.79 0.25
C TYR A 553 -13.40 18.97 -0.63
N SER A 554 -14.33 19.82 -0.16
CA SER A 554 -14.70 21.04 -0.86
C SER A 554 -13.54 22.05 -0.91
N ALA A 555 -12.82 22.25 0.19
CA ALA A 555 -11.71 23.20 0.26
C ALA A 555 -10.51 22.78 -0.60
N LEU A 556 -10.27 21.48 -0.74
CA LEU A 556 -9.21 20.93 -1.57
C LEU A 556 -9.68 20.60 -3.00
N ASN A 557 -10.94 20.88 -3.33
CA ASN A 557 -11.52 20.62 -4.64
C ASN A 557 -11.27 19.19 -5.15
N VAL A 558 -11.42 18.19 -4.28
CA VAL A 558 -10.99 16.79 -4.53
C VAL A 558 -11.59 16.20 -5.82
N ASP A 559 -12.84 16.51 -6.15
CA ASP A 559 -13.49 16.03 -7.39
C ASP A 559 -12.86 16.59 -8.67
N ALA A 560 -12.17 17.73 -8.58
CA ALA A 560 -11.49 18.39 -9.69
C ALA A 560 -10.00 18.62 -9.41
N ASP A 561 -9.41 17.74 -8.58
CA ASP A 561 -7.96 17.71 -8.38
C ASP A 561 -7.25 17.47 -9.74
N PRO A 562 -6.29 18.32 -10.15
CA PRO A 562 -5.68 18.23 -11.47
C PRO A 562 -5.02 16.88 -11.76
N ARG A 563 -4.40 16.26 -10.75
CA ARG A 563 -3.76 14.94 -10.89
C ARG A 563 -4.81 13.86 -11.06
N ALA A 564 -5.84 13.86 -10.23
CA ALA A 564 -6.96 12.90 -10.34
C ALA A 564 -7.65 12.99 -11.72
N VAL A 565 -7.93 14.20 -12.19
CA VAL A 565 -8.57 14.46 -13.49
C VAL A 565 -7.70 13.97 -14.64
N GLU A 566 -6.40 14.27 -14.62
CA GLU A 566 -5.48 13.86 -15.68
C GLU A 566 -5.30 12.34 -15.72
N ILE A 567 -5.22 11.68 -14.56
CA ILE A 567 -5.20 10.20 -14.50
C ILE A 567 -6.47 9.62 -15.11
N GLN A 568 -7.66 10.12 -14.74
CA GLN A 568 -8.92 9.63 -15.28
C GLN A 568 -9.03 9.85 -16.80
N ARG A 569 -8.55 11.00 -17.29
CA ARG A 569 -8.46 11.28 -18.73
C ARG A 569 -7.57 10.26 -19.44
N ASN A 570 -6.38 9.99 -18.92
CA ASN A 570 -5.44 9.03 -19.51
C ASN A 570 -5.98 7.59 -19.46
N ARG A 571 -6.70 7.22 -18.40
CA ARG A 571 -7.44 5.95 -18.34
C ARG A 571 -8.51 5.87 -19.43
N GLY A 572 -9.33 6.91 -19.58
CA GLY A 572 -10.35 6.97 -20.64
C GLY A 572 -9.76 6.93 -22.05
N ALA A 573 -8.54 7.45 -22.23
CA ALA A 573 -7.80 7.39 -23.49
C ALA A 573 -7.09 6.04 -23.74
N LEU A 574 -7.13 5.10 -22.78
CA LEU A 574 -6.40 3.83 -22.80
C LEU A 574 -4.88 4.05 -22.93
N ASP A 575 -4.35 5.04 -22.22
CA ASP A 575 -2.91 5.35 -22.13
C ASP A 575 -2.34 4.91 -20.77
N TYR A 576 -2.07 3.61 -20.66
CA TYR A 576 -1.51 2.99 -19.45
C TYR A 576 -0.12 3.52 -19.11
N LEU A 577 0.63 3.97 -20.12
CA LEU A 577 1.94 4.57 -19.94
C LEU A 577 1.81 5.94 -19.27
N ALA A 578 0.89 6.80 -19.74
CA ALA A 578 0.62 8.08 -19.10
C ALA A 578 0.03 7.93 -17.68
N VAL A 579 -0.82 6.93 -17.46
CA VAL A 579 -1.33 6.63 -16.10
C VAL A 579 -0.20 6.27 -15.14
N ALA A 580 0.73 5.40 -15.54
CA ALA A 580 1.78 4.90 -14.64
C ALA A 580 3.02 5.80 -14.54
N GLU A 581 3.35 6.53 -15.62
CA GLU A 581 4.60 7.29 -15.76
C GLU A 581 4.39 8.79 -15.98
N GLY A 582 3.14 9.24 -16.12
CA GLY A 582 2.77 10.64 -16.33
C GLY A 582 2.60 10.99 -17.82
N PRO A 583 1.77 12.00 -18.15
CA PRO A 583 1.58 12.45 -19.53
C PRO A 583 2.85 13.08 -20.09
N VAL A 584 2.97 13.11 -21.42
CA VAL A 584 4.07 13.77 -22.12
C VAL A 584 3.85 15.28 -22.07
N THR A 585 4.84 16.02 -21.60
CA THR A 585 4.82 17.49 -21.50
C THR A 585 5.74 18.19 -22.51
N GLY A 586 6.61 17.44 -23.18
CA GLY A 586 7.52 17.96 -24.19
C GLY A 586 8.51 16.91 -24.70
N LEU A 587 9.57 17.37 -25.36
CA LEU A 587 10.72 16.57 -25.77
C LEU A 587 11.92 16.95 -24.89
N GLY A 588 12.59 15.94 -24.33
CA GLY A 588 13.87 16.07 -23.64
C GLY A 588 15.04 15.76 -24.57
N ASP A 589 16.23 15.57 -23.98
CA ASP A 589 17.45 15.26 -24.73
C ASP A 589 17.30 14.01 -25.61
N ALA A 590 17.87 14.08 -26.82
CA ALA A 590 17.80 13.04 -27.85
C ALA A 590 16.36 12.65 -28.27
N ASP A 591 15.46 13.63 -28.37
CA ASP A 591 14.06 13.48 -28.80
C ASP A 591 13.23 12.50 -27.95
N ARG A 592 13.65 12.25 -26.71
CA ARG A 592 12.90 11.39 -25.78
C ARG A 592 11.72 12.16 -25.19
N PRO A 593 10.51 11.58 -25.12
CA PRO A 593 9.36 12.25 -24.51
C PRO A 593 9.63 12.57 -23.03
N LEU A 594 9.55 13.85 -22.66
CA LEU A 594 9.59 14.28 -21.27
C LEU A 594 8.20 14.05 -20.65
N ARG A 595 8.14 13.41 -19.48
CA ARG A 595 6.89 13.09 -18.79
C ARG A 595 6.79 13.80 -17.44
N ASP A 596 5.60 14.25 -17.08
CA ASP A 596 5.34 14.80 -15.74
C ASP A 596 4.84 13.72 -14.78
N SER A 597 5.77 13.15 -14.00
CA SER A 597 5.49 12.09 -13.02
C SER A 597 4.55 12.53 -11.90
N ARG A 598 4.39 13.85 -11.65
CA ARG A 598 3.46 14.37 -10.63
C ARG A 598 2.00 14.16 -11.01
N LEU A 599 1.73 13.98 -12.30
CA LEU A 599 0.41 13.66 -12.85
C LEU A 599 0.21 12.15 -13.06
N ALA A 600 1.20 11.32 -12.69
CA ALA A 600 1.08 9.86 -12.71
C ALA A 600 0.35 9.34 -11.48
N PHE A 601 -0.25 8.15 -11.59
CA PHE A 601 -0.73 7.40 -10.44
C PHE A 601 0.45 6.80 -9.67
N ARG A 602 0.77 7.37 -8.50
CA ARG A 602 1.78 6.86 -7.58
C ARG A 602 1.29 7.09 -6.15
N MET A 603 1.12 6.03 -5.38
CA MET A 603 0.69 6.17 -3.98
C MET A 603 1.72 6.90 -3.11
N ILE A 604 2.99 6.91 -3.53
CA ILE A 604 4.09 7.63 -2.88
C ILE A 604 4.70 8.57 -3.94
N ASP A 605 4.64 9.88 -3.67
CA ASP A 605 5.10 10.92 -4.60
C ASP A 605 6.60 11.17 -4.56
N GLU A 606 7.23 10.88 -3.42
CA GLU A 606 8.67 11.08 -3.24
C GLU A 606 9.45 9.96 -3.93
N ASP A 607 10.28 10.32 -4.91
CA ASP A 607 11.34 9.44 -5.38
C ASP A 607 12.32 9.23 -4.23
N GLN A 608 12.53 7.97 -3.83
CA GLN A 608 13.40 7.62 -2.72
C GLN A 608 14.67 6.92 -3.22
N VAL A 609 15.74 7.05 -2.46
CA VAL A 609 16.95 6.23 -2.57
C VAL A 609 17.07 5.36 -1.34
N THR A 610 17.63 4.17 -1.51
CA THR A 610 17.87 3.26 -0.39
C THR A 610 19.27 3.47 0.16
N VAL A 611 19.38 3.61 1.48
CA VAL A 611 20.62 3.86 2.19
C VAL A 611 20.86 2.73 3.19
N VAL A 612 22.03 2.10 3.10
CA VAL A 612 22.53 1.06 4.01
C VAL A 612 23.36 1.73 5.10
N VAL A 613 23.06 1.45 6.36
CA VAL A 613 23.81 1.93 7.51
C VAL A 613 24.68 0.79 8.07
N THR A 614 25.98 1.03 8.17
CA THR A 614 26.97 0.05 8.65
C THR A 614 27.40 0.26 10.10
N ASP A 615 27.25 1.48 10.61
CA ASP A 615 27.78 1.86 11.92
C ASP A 615 26.79 1.68 13.07
N TYR A 616 25.54 1.29 12.79
CA TYR A 616 24.61 0.87 13.82
C TYR A 616 25.02 -0.50 14.38
N ASP A 617 25.32 -0.57 15.69
CA ASP A 617 25.84 -1.74 16.41
C ASP A 617 27.17 -2.32 15.89
N ASN A 618 27.94 -1.57 15.09
CA ASN A 618 29.17 -2.07 14.46
C ASN A 618 28.98 -3.41 13.73
N ASN A 619 27.95 -3.50 12.89
CA ASN A 619 27.58 -4.77 12.27
C ASN A 619 28.54 -5.20 11.14
N ASP A 620 29.48 -6.08 11.48
CA ASP A 620 30.45 -6.65 10.53
C ASP A 620 29.80 -7.51 9.43
N GLU A 621 28.64 -8.12 9.69
CA GLU A 621 27.90 -8.88 8.69
C GLU A 621 27.38 -7.98 7.56
N VAL A 622 26.87 -6.79 7.89
CA VAL A 622 26.38 -5.81 6.90
C VAL A 622 27.55 -5.28 6.08
N ARG A 623 28.69 -4.98 6.73
CA ARG A 623 29.93 -4.56 6.04
C ARG A 623 30.43 -5.64 5.07
N GLU A 624 30.41 -6.90 5.50
CA GLU A 624 30.77 -8.03 4.64
C GLU A 624 29.80 -8.20 3.47
N CYS A 625 28.49 -8.06 3.70
CA CYS A 625 27.50 -8.09 2.62
C CYS A 625 27.72 -6.97 1.60
N LEU A 626 27.99 -5.74 2.05
CA LEU A 626 28.34 -4.61 1.17
C LEU A 626 29.60 -4.88 0.36
N ARG A 627 30.65 -5.42 0.99
CA ARG A 627 31.91 -5.80 0.31
C ARG A 627 31.64 -6.80 -0.81
N ARG A 628 30.81 -7.81 -0.55
CA ARG A 628 30.41 -8.82 -1.53
C ARG A 628 29.57 -8.25 -2.67
N VAL A 629 28.61 -7.37 -2.37
CA VAL A 629 27.82 -6.67 -3.41
C VAL A 629 28.74 -5.85 -4.32
N ARG A 630 29.69 -5.11 -3.74
CA ARG A 630 30.69 -4.33 -4.49
C ARG A 630 31.57 -5.19 -5.38
N ALA A 631 31.94 -6.37 -4.90
CA ALA A 631 32.76 -7.33 -5.64
C ALA A 631 31.98 -8.14 -6.70
N GLY A 632 30.65 -8.03 -6.74
CA GLY A 632 29.80 -8.92 -7.54
C GLY A 632 29.82 -10.38 -7.06
N ASP A 633 30.20 -10.61 -5.80
CA ASP A 633 30.38 -11.94 -5.22
C ASP A 633 29.09 -12.43 -4.54
N GLY A 634 28.28 -13.15 -5.33
CA GLY A 634 27.09 -13.85 -4.87
C GLY A 634 25.77 -13.20 -5.33
N PRO A 635 24.63 -13.86 -5.03
CA PRO A 635 23.33 -13.39 -5.49
C PRO A 635 22.93 -12.10 -4.77
N LEU A 636 22.89 -10.98 -5.52
CA LEU A 636 22.54 -9.64 -5.03
C LEU A 636 21.29 -9.63 -4.15
N GLY A 637 20.23 -10.32 -4.57
CA GLY A 637 18.98 -10.39 -3.82
C GLY A 637 19.13 -11.01 -2.42
N ALA A 638 19.99 -12.01 -2.25
CA ALA A 638 20.23 -12.63 -0.95
C ALA A 638 21.08 -11.72 -0.04
N LEU A 639 22.06 -11.01 -0.61
CA LEU A 639 22.87 -10.04 0.12
C LEU A 639 22.04 -8.83 0.57
N VAL A 640 21.23 -8.27 -0.32
CA VAL A 640 20.30 -7.17 -0.02
C VAL A 640 19.29 -7.60 1.05
N ARG A 641 18.81 -8.85 1.03
CA ARG A 641 17.91 -9.37 2.06
C ARG A 641 18.57 -9.33 3.45
N ARG A 642 19.82 -9.76 3.59
CA ARG A 642 20.55 -9.72 4.87
C ARG A 642 20.79 -8.29 5.38
N MET A 643 21.00 -7.33 4.47
CA MET A 643 21.20 -5.94 4.83
C MET A 643 19.90 -5.19 5.15
N ARG A 644 18.73 -5.70 4.75
CA ARG A 644 17.43 -5.02 4.83
C ARG A 644 17.10 -4.44 6.22
N PRO A 645 17.37 -5.11 7.36
CA PRO A 645 17.10 -4.53 8.69
C PRO A 645 17.89 -3.25 8.98
N TYR A 646 18.98 -3.02 8.26
CA TYR A 646 19.90 -1.88 8.35
C TYR A 646 19.76 -0.92 7.17
N MET A 647 18.70 -1.06 6.38
CA MET A 647 18.40 -0.20 5.24
C MET A 647 17.23 0.72 5.57
N LEU A 648 17.33 1.97 5.14
CA LEU A 648 16.24 2.93 5.19
C LEU A 648 16.12 3.69 3.87
N SER A 649 15.01 4.39 3.69
CA SER A 649 14.77 5.21 2.51
C SER A 649 14.96 6.68 2.82
N LEU A 650 15.72 7.38 1.97
CA LEU A 650 15.83 8.85 1.99
C LEU A 650 15.13 9.42 0.76
N PRO A 651 14.39 10.54 0.89
CA PRO A 651 13.92 11.28 -0.27
C PRO A 651 15.11 11.66 -1.16
N ARG A 652 14.99 11.46 -2.47
CA ARG A 652 16.05 11.79 -3.43
C ARG A 652 16.39 13.28 -3.37
N SER A 653 15.42 14.14 -3.08
CA SER A 653 15.61 15.56 -2.84
C SER A 653 16.54 15.86 -1.66
N VAL A 654 16.51 15.04 -0.61
CA VAL A 654 17.42 15.12 0.54
C VAL A 654 18.78 14.51 0.17
N ALA A 655 18.79 13.32 -0.41
CA ALA A 655 20.02 12.62 -0.81
C ALA A 655 20.85 13.38 -1.86
N SER A 656 20.22 14.25 -2.65
CA SER A 656 20.88 15.05 -3.69
C SER A 656 21.44 16.38 -3.17
N ARG A 657 21.21 16.74 -1.90
CA ARG A 657 21.79 17.95 -1.31
C ARG A 657 23.30 17.78 -1.16
N PRO A 658 24.13 18.80 -1.44
CA PRO A 658 25.59 18.67 -1.39
C PRO A 658 26.11 18.08 -0.07
N GLU A 659 25.55 18.52 1.07
CA GLU A 659 25.93 18.07 2.41
C GLU A 659 25.61 16.59 2.63
N VAL A 660 24.41 16.13 2.26
CA VAL A 660 24.00 14.72 2.42
C VAL A 660 24.68 13.84 1.37
N ALA A 661 24.80 14.31 0.12
CA ALA A 661 25.46 13.59 -0.96
C ALA A 661 26.93 13.31 -0.64
N SER A 662 27.60 14.22 0.09
CA SER A 662 28.97 14.00 0.57
C SER A 662 29.10 12.84 1.58
N LEU A 663 27.98 12.48 2.23
CA LEU A 663 27.86 11.39 3.21
C LEU A 663 27.29 10.10 2.59
N LEU A 664 27.08 10.06 1.27
CA LEU A 664 26.57 8.91 0.55
C LEU A 664 27.62 8.35 -0.40
N ARG A 665 27.91 7.05 -0.25
CA ARG A 665 28.82 6.32 -1.14
C ARG A 665 28.02 5.32 -1.99
N PRO A 666 28.12 5.33 -3.32
CA PRO A 666 27.40 4.36 -4.14
C PRO A 666 27.86 2.94 -3.80
N VAL A 667 26.90 2.02 -3.64
CA VAL A 667 27.22 0.61 -3.37
C VAL A 667 27.68 -0.10 -4.64
N VAL A 668 27.02 0.16 -5.77
CA VAL A 668 27.41 -0.38 -7.09
C VAL A 668 27.72 0.79 -8.01
N ALA A 669 28.89 0.77 -8.65
CA ALA A 669 29.31 1.82 -9.57
C ALA A 669 28.30 1.98 -10.72
N GLY A 670 27.86 3.22 -10.96
CA GLY A 670 26.86 3.54 -11.98
C GLY A 670 25.39 3.34 -11.57
N GLN A 671 25.10 2.72 -10.42
CA GLN A 671 23.74 2.67 -9.87
C GLN A 671 23.46 3.88 -8.96
N ARG A 672 22.21 4.37 -8.98
CA ARG A 672 21.81 5.61 -8.27
C ARG A 672 20.73 5.39 -7.20
N ASP A 673 20.43 4.14 -6.87
CA ASP A 673 19.29 3.78 -6.01
C ASP A 673 19.69 3.07 -4.71
N LEU A 674 20.95 2.63 -4.60
CA LEU A 674 21.50 1.96 -3.42
C LEU A 674 22.82 2.61 -2.99
N TRP A 675 22.82 3.17 -1.79
CA TRP A 675 23.91 3.94 -1.21
C TRP A 675 24.32 3.37 0.16
N GLU A 676 25.58 3.52 0.51
CA GLU A 676 26.12 3.33 1.86
C GLU A 676 26.18 4.70 2.54
N TRP A 677 25.67 4.80 3.76
CA TRP A 677 25.88 5.95 4.62
C TRP A 677 27.29 5.90 5.20
N VAL A 678 28.07 6.96 4.97
CA VAL A 678 29.42 7.12 5.54
C VAL A 678 29.49 8.25 6.56
N GLY A 679 28.35 8.88 6.87
CA GLY A 679 28.24 9.86 7.95
C GLY A 679 28.07 9.21 9.32
N HIS A 680 28.01 10.05 10.36
CA HIS A 680 27.69 9.58 11.72
C HIS A 680 26.24 9.06 11.79
N TYR A 681 26.04 7.92 12.46
CA TYR A 681 24.71 7.43 12.84
C TYR A 681 24.50 7.64 14.33
N ASP A 682 23.59 8.53 14.69
CA ASP A 682 23.30 8.86 16.08
C ASP A 682 22.39 7.80 16.72
N GLN A 683 22.76 7.34 17.91
CA GLN A 683 22.04 6.29 18.63
C GLN A 683 20.69 6.76 19.22
N LEU A 684 20.46 8.07 19.30
CA LEU A 684 19.18 8.65 19.71
C LEU A 684 18.35 9.03 18.48
N VAL A 685 18.91 9.77 17.52
CA VAL A 685 18.13 10.36 16.41
C VAL A 685 18.27 9.69 15.04
N GLY A 686 19.16 8.69 14.92
CA GLY A 686 19.43 8.01 13.65
C GLY A 686 20.35 8.82 12.73
N LEU A 687 20.05 8.86 11.43
CA LEU A 687 20.86 9.60 10.46
C LEU A 687 20.88 11.10 10.77
N ASP A 688 22.08 11.67 10.80
CA ASP A 688 22.29 13.10 10.83
C ASP A 688 22.45 13.67 9.42
N ASP A 689 21.33 14.06 8.79
CA ASP A 689 21.28 14.70 7.48
C ASP A 689 21.28 16.24 7.54
N GLY A 690 21.57 16.81 8.72
CA GLY A 690 21.58 18.26 8.99
C GLY A 690 20.20 18.85 9.30
N ASP A 691 20.16 19.97 10.03
CA ASP A 691 18.93 20.69 10.43
C ASP A 691 18.24 21.45 9.26
N THR A 692 18.56 21.14 7.99
CA THR A 692 18.16 21.93 6.81
C THR A 692 16.89 21.45 6.09
N SER A 693 16.14 20.46 6.59
CA SER A 693 14.88 20.06 5.96
C SER A 693 13.71 20.76 6.64
N GLU A 694 12.93 21.60 5.95
CA GLU A 694 11.73 22.19 6.57
C GLU A 694 10.52 21.25 6.49
N GLU A 695 10.52 20.27 5.58
CA GLU A 695 9.35 19.42 5.32
C GLU A 695 9.77 17.97 4.92
N THR A 696 10.28 17.19 5.87
CA THR A 696 10.32 15.71 5.72
C THR A 696 9.34 15.07 6.70
N VAL A 697 8.43 14.27 6.15
CA VAL A 697 7.12 13.92 6.75
C VAL A 697 7.06 12.48 7.25
N TRP A 698 7.92 11.61 6.74
CA TRP A 698 7.77 10.19 6.99
C TRP A 698 8.29 9.80 8.37
#